data_AF-A0A1V6F322-F1
#
_entry.id   AF-A0A1V6F322-F1
#
_cell.length_a   1.000
_cell.length_b   1.000
_cell.length_c   1.000
_cell.angle_alpha   90.00
_cell.angle_beta   90.00
_cell.angle_gamma   90.00
#
_symmetry.space_group_name_H-M   'P 1'
#
loop_
_entity.id
_entity.type
_entity.pdbx_description
1 polymer ?
#
loop_
_entity_poly.entity_id
_entity_poly.type
_entity_poly.pdbx_seq_one_letter_code
_entity_poly.pdbx_strand_id
1 'polypeptide(L)'
;MFTVFCSIVAVFTVTKSTPPMLTVTVDAAPVRVIVGSGPSTLVSPEEGLWSIATGWEQGWPTGWRHAHPHAVETEGPWTIVRGQLPLDQGTWILSDRYRPEGGTIRCTRRFEWHGNAPLEHCTLSVRFCVLGTGSGVVLPGILYHGNPSGAKSGRTPVYVGKTGDEAFFEEHRFPMPFASFEWMMEGGVYGAALHTLPCPAPFSNRRDQWWSLGLSAYGGGTELALLSGPCASNGRHSVIKAVQPGFVEYPDAWLKVPPGAVIEKTFYLDTWTTPREGAGFQHAVQAALDLYPPLVTPDLPSFREIIEGKLRYAETRWLDRGEVAGFRKYPDKDTLVMGWCGQAEALGYALPLLAKHMNIPYGGERAQRSLDFLSKAAFFEGGFHTWYLPDKDRWERNEPLSQGQAMLCFANAIRNGRESGMDTGRWETFLRRACAFHADRIAQPDWSPHSTDQAFFIAPLSQAAALFEEPAWQTAAAKAGEVYAERSLSMREPYWGGTLDASCEDKEGAFAALQGFLALYESTGEPRYLEWAGHALDVVLSYVVVWDIDLPAGRLRNHAFKTRGWTVVSPQNQHIDVYGVLIAPLVYRMGQLRDDPRLKDIALIMYRNCGQLMDAQGSQGEQPQHTNYAQRGEVDDIDALRGGYVEDWTVFWITAHFLNAAAQFLELGAPVLE
;
A
#
# COMPACT_ATOMS: atom_id res chain seq x y z
N MET A 1 -8.99 21.55 33.75
CA MET A 1 -8.06 21.02 34.77
C MET A 1 -6.88 20.46 33.99
N PHE A 2 -5.69 21.06 34.12
CA PHE A 2 -4.51 20.71 33.30
C PHE A 2 -4.00 19.32 33.68
N THR A 3 -4.16 18.33 32.81
CA THR A 3 -3.54 17.02 32.95
C THR A 3 -2.16 17.06 32.28
N VAL A 4 -1.12 16.90 33.10
CA VAL A 4 0.28 16.78 32.67
C VAL A 4 0.44 15.49 31.85
N PHE A 5 0.67 15.61 30.55
CA PHE A 5 1.10 14.49 29.71
C PHE A 5 2.55 14.14 30.06
N CYS A 6 2.75 13.06 30.80
CA CYS A 6 4.07 12.42 30.89
C CYS A 6 4.36 11.74 29.55
N SER A 7 5.22 12.36 28.73
CA SER A 7 5.80 11.74 27.55
C SER A 7 6.72 10.58 27.97
N ILE A 8 6.16 9.38 28.10
CA ILE A 8 6.98 8.16 28.08
C ILE A 8 7.41 7.97 26.64
N VAL A 9 8.62 8.43 26.31
CA VAL A 9 9.28 8.09 25.05
C VAL A 9 9.54 6.59 25.11
N ALA A 10 8.73 5.80 24.39
CA ALA A 10 9.05 4.41 24.12
C ALA A 10 10.37 4.39 23.34
N VAL A 11 11.44 3.95 23.98
CA VAL A 11 12.73 3.75 23.31
C VAL A 11 12.56 2.57 22.37
N PHE A 12 12.30 2.86 21.10
CA PHE A 12 12.37 1.87 20.04
C PHE A 12 13.81 1.38 19.96
N THR A 13 14.06 0.18 20.48
CA THR A 13 15.24 -0.59 20.08
C THR A 13 14.98 -1.14 18.68
N VAL A 14 15.01 -0.25 17.68
CA VAL A 14 15.44 -0.68 16.35
C VAL A 14 16.90 -1.08 16.55
N THR A 15 17.18 -2.37 16.65
CA THR A 15 18.54 -2.84 16.46
C THR A 15 18.96 -2.33 15.09
N LYS A 16 19.76 -1.26 15.05
CA LYS A 16 20.33 -0.75 13.81
C LYS A 16 21.03 -1.94 13.17
N SER A 17 20.45 -2.47 12.09
CA SER A 17 21.10 -3.52 11.32
C SER A 17 22.43 -2.96 10.85
N THR A 18 23.48 -3.78 10.92
CA THR A 18 24.77 -3.40 10.33
C THR A 18 24.52 -3.14 8.85
N PRO A 19 24.93 -1.98 8.30
CA PRO A 19 24.77 -1.71 6.89
C PRO A 19 25.40 -2.81 6.03
N PRO A 20 24.79 -3.16 4.88
CA PRO A 20 25.33 -4.16 3.99
C PRO A 20 26.72 -3.74 3.47
N MET A 21 27.63 -4.70 3.38
CA MET A 21 28.96 -4.51 2.83
C MET A 21 29.06 -5.15 1.44
N LEU A 22 29.72 -4.44 0.52
CA LEU A 22 30.05 -4.95 -0.80
C LEU A 22 31.39 -5.69 -0.76
N THR A 23 31.43 -6.90 -1.34
CA THR A 23 32.65 -7.69 -1.57
C THR A 23 32.68 -8.18 -3.01
N VAL A 24 33.84 -8.09 -3.66
CA VAL A 24 34.08 -8.66 -5.00
C VAL A 24 35.19 -9.69 -4.90
N THR A 25 34.92 -10.94 -5.28
CA THR A 25 35.84 -12.07 -5.08
C THR A 25 36.93 -12.11 -6.15
N VAL A 26 37.82 -11.12 -6.18
CA VAL A 26 38.88 -11.00 -7.20
C VAL A 26 39.90 -12.14 -7.16
N ASP A 27 40.10 -12.76 -5.99
CA ASP A 27 41.06 -13.84 -5.78
C ASP A 27 40.48 -15.25 -6.01
N ALA A 28 39.20 -15.35 -6.37
CA ALA A 28 38.51 -16.62 -6.64
C ALA A 28 37.85 -16.60 -8.02
N ALA A 29 37.98 -17.69 -8.77
CA ALA A 29 37.27 -17.89 -10.02
C ALA A 29 36.01 -18.75 -9.77
N PRO A 30 34.83 -18.34 -10.26
CA PRO A 30 34.55 -17.09 -10.97
C PRO A 30 34.52 -15.86 -10.05
N VAL A 31 34.78 -14.67 -10.61
CA VAL A 31 34.60 -13.40 -9.89
C VAL A 31 33.10 -13.18 -9.62
N ARG A 32 32.74 -13.00 -8.34
CA ARG A 32 31.37 -12.81 -7.85
C ARG A 32 31.25 -11.49 -7.10
N VAL A 33 30.05 -10.91 -7.17
CA VAL A 33 29.66 -9.75 -6.36
C VAL A 33 28.80 -10.25 -5.22
N ILE A 34 29.18 -9.92 -3.99
CA ILE A 34 28.48 -10.29 -2.76
C ILE A 34 28.12 -9.00 -2.02
N VAL A 35 26.85 -8.85 -1.66
CA VAL A 35 26.38 -7.83 -0.73
C VAL A 35 25.87 -8.55 0.50
N GLY A 36 26.36 -8.20 1.70
CA GLY A 36 25.96 -8.93 2.89
C GLY A 36 26.09 -8.18 4.20
N SER A 37 25.26 -8.60 5.17
CA SER A 37 25.28 -8.17 6.56
C SER A 37 25.21 -9.41 7.45
N GLY A 38 26.38 -9.87 7.91
CA GLY A 38 26.50 -11.15 8.60
C GLY A 38 26.09 -12.33 7.70
N PRO A 39 25.22 -13.25 8.17
CA PRO A 39 24.78 -14.41 7.37
C PRO A 39 23.78 -14.08 6.24
N SER A 40 23.15 -12.90 6.25
CA SER A 40 22.27 -12.47 5.15
C SER A 40 23.13 -11.96 3.99
N THR A 41 23.00 -12.59 2.81
CA THR A 41 23.81 -12.28 1.63
C THR A 41 22.98 -12.32 0.35
N LEU A 42 23.24 -11.37 -0.53
CA LEU A 42 22.87 -11.35 -1.95
C LEU A 42 24.14 -11.60 -2.77
N VAL A 43 24.10 -12.60 -3.64
CA VAL A 43 25.26 -13.02 -4.43
C VAL A 43 24.90 -13.03 -5.90
N SER A 44 25.71 -12.43 -6.77
CA SER A 44 25.53 -12.55 -8.22
C SER A 44 25.48 -14.02 -8.65
N PRO A 45 24.79 -14.44 -9.73
CA PRO A 45 24.72 -15.85 -10.15
C PRO A 45 26.10 -16.50 -10.42
N GLU A 46 26.18 -17.83 -10.33
CA GLU A 46 27.43 -18.58 -10.52
C GLU A 46 27.87 -18.60 -11.98
N GLU A 47 26.93 -18.62 -12.91
CA GLU A 47 27.16 -18.60 -14.34
C GLU A 47 27.62 -17.23 -14.87
N GLY A 48 27.40 -16.14 -14.12
CA GLY A 48 27.83 -14.80 -14.52
C GLY A 48 27.09 -13.65 -13.81
N LEU A 49 27.81 -12.55 -13.58
CA LEU A 49 27.23 -11.30 -13.04
C LEU A 49 26.22 -10.67 -14.00
N TRP A 50 26.53 -10.75 -15.30
CA TRP A 50 25.66 -10.27 -16.37
C TRP A 50 25.08 -11.46 -17.12
N SER A 51 23.76 -11.42 -17.32
CA SER A 51 23.04 -12.39 -18.13
C SER A 51 22.21 -11.63 -19.16
N ILE A 52 22.29 -12.05 -20.41
CA ILE A 52 21.55 -11.47 -21.53
C ILE A 52 20.91 -12.61 -22.31
N ALA A 53 19.60 -12.57 -22.47
CA ALA A 53 18.88 -13.47 -23.36
C ALA A 53 18.96 -12.95 -24.79
N THR A 54 19.16 -13.86 -25.74
CA THR A 54 19.36 -13.55 -27.18
C THR A 54 18.28 -14.17 -28.07
N GLY A 55 17.26 -14.74 -27.45
CA GLY A 55 16.11 -15.33 -28.13
C GLY A 55 14.86 -15.23 -27.28
N TRP A 56 13.74 -15.56 -27.92
CA TRP A 56 12.43 -15.62 -27.29
C TRP A 56 11.65 -16.80 -27.85
N GLU A 57 11.22 -17.70 -26.98
CA GLU A 57 10.45 -18.89 -27.36
C GLU A 57 9.32 -19.11 -26.36
N GLN A 58 8.15 -19.55 -26.85
CA GLN A 58 6.99 -19.87 -26.01
C GLN A 58 6.58 -18.75 -25.02
N GLY A 59 6.81 -17.48 -25.39
CA GLY A 59 6.46 -16.35 -24.52
C GLY A 59 7.47 -16.05 -23.42
N TRP A 60 8.72 -16.54 -23.51
CA TRP A 60 9.74 -16.27 -22.50
C TRP A 60 11.16 -16.07 -23.09
N PRO A 61 12.07 -15.35 -22.40
CA PRO A 61 13.44 -15.23 -22.84
C PRO A 61 14.18 -16.57 -22.85
N THR A 62 14.90 -16.84 -23.94
CA THR A 62 15.74 -18.04 -24.11
C THR A 62 17.13 -17.68 -24.62
N GLY A 63 18.00 -18.68 -24.76
CA GLY A 63 19.36 -18.48 -25.24
C GLY A 63 20.18 -17.56 -24.34
N TRP A 64 20.04 -17.72 -23.02
CA TRP A 64 20.79 -16.96 -22.03
C TRP A 64 22.30 -17.12 -22.21
N ARG A 65 22.99 -15.99 -22.22
CA ARG A 65 24.44 -15.86 -22.34
C ARG A 65 24.96 -15.09 -21.14
N HIS A 66 26.09 -15.51 -20.57
CA HIS A 66 26.57 -15.03 -19.29
C HIS A 66 28.00 -14.51 -19.39
N ALA A 67 28.32 -13.47 -18.61
CA ALA A 67 29.66 -12.93 -18.52
C ALA A 67 30.07 -12.68 -17.07
N HIS A 68 31.36 -12.91 -16.80
CA HIS A 68 32.01 -12.60 -15.54
C HIS A 68 32.81 -11.30 -15.65
N PRO A 69 33.00 -10.58 -14.52
CA PRO A 69 33.95 -9.48 -14.48
C PRO A 69 35.36 -9.94 -14.85
N HIS A 70 36.03 -9.15 -15.69
CA HIS A 70 37.46 -9.34 -16.00
C HIS A 70 38.33 -8.20 -15.42
N ALA A 71 37.71 -7.14 -14.92
CA ALA A 71 38.41 -6.03 -14.28
C ALA A 71 37.56 -5.46 -13.14
N VAL A 72 38.25 -5.04 -12.07
CA VAL A 72 37.69 -4.37 -10.90
C VAL A 72 38.55 -3.16 -10.62
N GLU A 73 37.91 -1.99 -10.53
CA GLU A 73 38.52 -0.69 -10.32
C GLU A 73 37.87 -0.03 -9.10
N THR A 74 38.62 0.81 -8.39
CA THR A 74 38.08 1.65 -7.31
C THR A 74 38.31 3.11 -7.68
N GLU A 75 37.24 3.90 -7.77
CA GLU A 75 37.30 5.34 -8.04
C GLU A 75 36.49 6.11 -6.99
N GLY A 76 37.19 6.72 -6.03
CA GLY A 76 36.53 7.38 -4.90
C GLY A 76 35.66 6.40 -4.10
N PRO A 77 34.37 6.67 -3.86
CA PRO A 77 33.47 5.75 -3.15
C PRO A 77 32.96 4.60 -4.03
N TRP A 78 33.36 4.53 -5.30
CA TRP A 78 32.82 3.58 -6.26
C TRP A 78 33.72 2.36 -6.41
N THR A 79 33.10 1.19 -6.39
CA THR A 79 33.68 -0.05 -6.92
C THR A 79 33.09 -0.29 -8.30
N ILE A 80 33.93 -0.33 -9.32
CA ILE A 80 33.54 -0.48 -10.72
C ILE A 80 34.00 -1.85 -11.21
N VAL A 81 33.08 -2.67 -11.69
CA VAL A 81 33.41 -3.96 -12.32
C VAL A 81 33.09 -3.90 -13.80
N ARG A 82 33.97 -4.48 -14.63
CA ARG A 82 33.85 -4.46 -16.09
C ARG A 82 33.94 -5.84 -16.68
N GLY A 83 33.19 -6.04 -17.76
CA GLY A 83 33.09 -7.30 -18.48
C GLY A 83 32.80 -7.08 -19.95
N GLN A 84 32.90 -8.16 -20.71
CA GLN A 84 32.45 -8.20 -22.09
C GLN A 84 31.73 -9.53 -22.35
N LEU A 85 30.74 -9.50 -23.24
CA LEU A 85 30.04 -10.69 -23.70
C LEU A 85 30.03 -10.71 -25.24
N PRO A 86 30.98 -11.43 -25.87
CA PRO A 86 30.99 -11.63 -27.31
C PRO A 86 29.80 -12.49 -27.76
N LEU A 87 29.16 -12.08 -28.86
CA LEU A 87 28.14 -12.81 -29.61
C LEU A 87 28.58 -12.86 -31.09
N ASP A 88 27.92 -13.68 -31.92
CA ASP A 88 28.28 -13.83 -33.33
C ASP A 88 28.15 -12.51 -34.12
N GLN A 89 27.20 -11.67 -33.72
CA GLN A 89 26.78 -10.43 -34.36
C GLN A 89 27.41 -9.15 -33.75
N GLY A 90 28.24 -9.29 -32.71
CA GLY A 90 28.83 -8.14 -32.01
C GLY A 90 29.23 -8.47 -30.57
N THR A 91 29.63 -7.46 -29.81
CA THR A 91 30.03 -7.63 -28.41
C THR A 91 29.26 -6.68 -27.51
N TRP A 92 28.80 -7.18 -26.37
CA TRP A 92 28.32 -6.33 -25.29
C TRP A 92 29.50 -5.88 -24.43
N ILE A 93 29.61 -4.58 -24.20
CA ILE A 93 30.50 -3.99 -23.21
C ILE A 93 29.68 -3.72 -21.95
N LEU A 94 30.12 -4.25 -20.81
CA LEU A 94 29.32 -4.35 -19.59
C LEU A 94 30.06 -3.69 -18.43
N SER A 95 29.33 -2.95 -17.60
CA SER A 95 29.89 -2.46 -16.33
C SER A 95 28.83 -2.25 -15.27
N ASP A 96 29.17 -2.57 -14.03
CA ASP A 96 28.41 -2.19 -12.83
C ASP A 96 29.24 -1.23 -12.00
N ARG A 97 28.60 -0.17 -11.51
CA ARG A 97 29.22 0.83 -10.62
C ARG A 97 28.50 0.81 -9.28
N TYR A 98 29.15 0.30 -8.24
CA TYR A 98 28.58 0.15 -6.91
C TYR A 98 29.07 1.21 -5.94
N ARG A 99 28.20 1.71 -5.06
CA ARG A 99 28.59 2.50 -3.88
C ARG A 99 27.61 2.30 -2.72
N PRO A 100 28.05 2.42 -1.46
CA PRO A 100 27.13 2.58 -0.34
C PRO A 100 26.29 3.87 -0.47
N GLU A 101 24.97 3.78 -0.23
CA GLU A 101 24.04 4.91 -0.27
C GLU A 101 22.81 4.62 0.61
N GLY A 102 22.53 5.50 1.58
CA GLY A 102 21.30 5.41 2.38
C GLY A 102 21.11 4.09 3.15
N GLY A 103 22.19 3.45 3.60
CA GLY A 103 22.11 2.13 4.25
C GLY A 103 21.94 0.94 3.31
N THR A 104 22.01 1.16 1.99
CA THR A 104 21.98 0.13 0.94
C THR A 104 23.25 0.19 0.07
N ILE A 105 23.41 -0.74 -0.87
CA ILE A 105 24.43 -0.63 -1.93
C ILE A 105 23.75 -0.26 -3.25
N ARG A 106 23.93 1.00 -3.69
CA ARG A 106 23.50 1.46 -5.01
C ARG A 106 24.37 0.85 -6.10
N CYS A 107 23.75 0.41 -7.19
CA CYS A 107 24.42 0.04 -8.43
C CYS A 107 23.80 0.76 -9.63
N THR A 108 24.64 1.24 -10.55
CA THR A 108 24.21 1.52 -11.93
C THR A 108 24.88 0.52 -12.87
N ARG A 109 24.08 -0.38 -13.44
CA ARG A 109 24.50 -1.32 -14.48
C ARG A 109 24.34 -0.69 -15.85
N ARG A 110 25.37 -0.82 -16.68
CA ARG A 110 25.42 -0.31 -18.05
C ARG A 110 25.67 -1.46 -19.03
N PHE A 111 24.87 -1.47 -20.09
CA PHE A 111 24.99 -2.35 -21.24
C PHE A 111 25.24 -1.51 -22.48
N GLU A 112 26.29 -1.82 -23.23
CA GLU A 112 26.63 -1.10 -24.45
C GLU A 112 26.83 -2.10 -25.61
N TRP A 113 26.04 -1.97 -26.67
CA TRP A 113 26.04 -2.92 -27.78
C TRP A 113 26.95 -2.47 -28.92
N HIS A 114 28.04 -3.21 -29.14
CA HIS A 114 28.99 -3.01 -30.23
C HIS A 114 28.79 -4.10 -31.29
N GLY A 115 27.68 -4.02 -32.02
CA GLY A 115 27.37 -4.88 -33.15
C GLY A 115 27.31 -4.14 -34.48
N ASN A 116 27.17 -4.87 -35.58
CA ASN A 116 27.00 -4.31 -36.92
C ASN A 116 25.51 -4.28 -37.38
N ALA A 117 24.60 -4.88 -36.61
CA ALA A 117 23.16 -4.90 -36.85
C ALA A 117 22.38 -4.83 -35.52
N PRO A 118 21.07 -4.49 -35.56
CA PRO A 118 20.22 -4.56 -34.38
C PRO A 118 20.17 -5.97 -33.79
N LEU A 119 20.28 -6.06 -32.47
CA LEU A 119 20.04 -7.29 -31.72
C LEU A 119 18.56 -7.41 -31.40
N GLU A 120 17.89 -8.31 -32.10
CA GLU A 120 16.46 -8.61 -31.95
C GLU A 120 16.21 -9.57 -30.77
N HIS A 121 14.97 -9.59 -30.26
CA HIS A 121 14.52 -10.51 -29.21
C HIS A 121 15.40 -10.54 -27.95
N CYS A 122 16.02 -9.40 -27.62
CA CYS A 122 16.94 -9.30 -26.50
C CYS A 122 16.19 -9.11 -25.16
N THR A 123 16.67 -9.74 -24.10
CA THR A 123 16.26 -9.43 -22.72
C THR A 123 17.49 -9.19 -21.85
N LEU A 124 17.52 -8.06 -21.15
CA LEU A 124 18.57 -7.71 -20.20
C LEU A 124 18.12 -8.04 -18.78
N SER A 125 19.07 -8.38 -17.90
CA SER A 125 18.75 -8.70 -16.52
C SER A 125 19.69 -8.09 -15.47
N VAL A 126 19.15 -7.90 -14.27
CA VAL A 126 19.88 -7.80 -13.00
C VAL A 126 19.46 -8.99 -12.17
N ARG A 127 20.39 -9.77 -11.63
CA ARG A 127 20.10 -11.03 -10.93
C ARG A 127 20.97 -11.13 -9.69
N PHE A 128 20.36 -11.42 -8.54
CA PHE A 128 21.06 -11.71 -7.29
C PHE A 128 20.35 -12.84 -6.54
N CYS A 129 21.14 -13.77 -6.05
CA CYS A 129 20.69 -15.00 -5.42
C CYS A 129 20.83 -14.91 -3.89
N VAL A 130 19.88 -15.54 -3.20
CA VAL A 130 19.94 -15.83 -1.76
C VAL A 130 19.82 -17.33 -1.54
N LEU A 131 20.52 -17.85 -0.53
CA LEU A 131 20.48 -19.26 -0.13
C LEU A 131 19.30 -19.55 0.81
N GLY A 132 18.11 -19.08 0.44
CA GLY A 132 16.87 -19.27 1.19
C GLY A 132 15.71 -19.63 0.26
N THR A 133 14.77 -20.40 0.79
CA THR A 133 13.56 -20.85 0.08
C THR A 133 12.31 -20.58 0.91
N GLY A 134 11.14 -20.67 0.27
CA GLY A 134 9.85 -20.48 0.91
C GLY A 134 9.10 -19.25 0.41
N SER A 135 7.99 -18.94 1.09
CA SER A 135 7.03 -17.94 0.62
C SER A 135 7.20 -16.56 1.23
N GLY A 136 8.25 -16.29 2.03
CA GLY A 136 8.48 -15.03 2.77
C GLY A 136 8.75 -13.80 1.90
N VAL A 137 8.01 -13.63 0.82
CA VAL A 137 8.17 -12.60 -0.19
C VAL A 137 7.20 -11.46 0.08
N VAL A 138 7.68 -10.23 -0.06
CA VAL A 138 6.82 -9.05 -0.25
C VAL A 138 7.19 -8.35 -1.55
N LEU A 139 6.21 -8.26 -2.45
CA LEU A 139 6.18 -7.36 -3.61
C LEU A 139 5.07 -6.35 -3.32
N PRO A 140 5.40 -5.09 -2.96
CA PRO A 140 4.43 -4.05 -2.58
C PRO A 140 3.23 -3.98 -3.52
N GLY A 141 2.02 -3.99 -2.97
CA GLY A 141 0.75 -3.97 -3.72
C GLY A 141 0.38 -5.25 -4.49
N ILE A 142 1.26 -6.27 -4.52
CA ILE A 142 1.17 -7.39 -5.47
C ILE A 142 1.20 -8.76 -4.79
N LEU A 143 2.13 -8.98 -3.85
CA LEU A 143 2.38 -10.29 -3.25
C LEU A 143 2.81 -10.14 -1.79
N TYR A 144 2.11 -10.81 -0.88
CA TYR A 144 2.34 -10.80 0.56
C TYR A 144 2.39 -12.23 1.07
N HIS A 145 3.60 -12.73 1.25
CA HIS A 145 3.90 -14.07 1.76
C HIS A 145 3.20 -15.21 0.98
N GLY A 146 3.03 -15.02 -0.34
CA GLY A 146 2.34 -15.94 -1.23
C GLY A 146 0.84 -15.67 -1.43
N ASN A 147 0.31 -14.60 -0.83
CA ASN A 147 -1.11 -14.23 -0.85
C ASN A 147 -2.03 -15.41 -0.43
N PRO A 148 -1.83 -16.03 0.75
CA PRO A 148 -2.57 -17.25 1.13
C PRO A 148 -4.09 -17.07 1.19
N SER A 149 -4.59 -15.88 1.51
CA SER A 149 -6.01 -15.55 1.50
C SER A 149 -6.50 -15.35 0.07
N GLY A 150 -5.74 -14.61 -0.75
CA GLY A 150 -6.03 -14.40 -2.17
C GLY A 150 -5.99 -15.68 -3.02
N ALA A 151 -5.07 -16.59 -2.71
CA ALA A 151 -4.84 -17.83 -3.45
C ALA A 151 -6.10 -18.70 -3.56
N LYS A 152 -6.95 -18.70 -2.52
CA LYS A 152 -8.22 -19.44 -2.50
C LYS A 152 -9.22 -18.94 -3.54
N SER A 153 -9.13 -17.67 -3.95
CA SER A 153 -10.00 -17.09 -4.97
C SER A 153 -9.57 -17.44 -6.39
N GLY A 154 -8.29 -17.79 -6.60
CA GLY A 154 -7.68 -17.95 -7.92
C GLY A 154 -7.44 -16.64 -8.68
N ARG A 155 -7.63 -15.47 -8.05
CA ARG A 155 -7.63 -14.16 -8.73
C ARG A 155 -6.37 -13.33 -8.49
N THR A 156 -5.48 -13.78 -7.62
CA THR A 156 -4.26 -13.04 -7.24
C THR A 156 -2.99 -13.76 -7.69
N PRO A 157 -1.86 -13.05 -7.75
CA PRO A 157 -0.54 -13.67 -7.73
C PRO A 157 -0.38 -14.63 -6.55
N VAL A 158 0.27 -15.76 -6.79
CA VAL A 158 0.62 -16.78 -5.81
C VAL A 158 2.07 -17.19 -6.04
N TYR A 159 2.82 -17.29 -4.96
CA TYR A 159 4.21 -17.73 -4.94
C TYR A 159 4.45 -18.50 -3.65
N VAL A 160 4.88 -19.76 -3.74
CA VAL A 160 5.12 -20.61 -2.57
C VAL A 160 6.60 -20.91 -2.36
N GLY A 161 7.46 -20.47 -3.27
CA GLY A 161 8.90 -20.66 -3.21
C GLY A 161 9.36 -22.07 -3.58
N LYS A 162 8.57 -22.79 -4.38
CA LYS A 162 8.97 -24.09 -4.93
C LYS A 162 9.79 -23.88 -6.19
N THR A 163 10.78 -24.74 -6.42
CA THR A 163 11.59 -24.72 -7.66
C THR A 163 10.72 -24.59 -8.90
N GLY A 164 10.96 -23.55 -9.71
CA GLY A 164 10.19 -23.21 -10.90
C GLY A 164 9.07 -22.19 -10.68
N ASP A 165 8.78 -21.79 -9.43
CA ASP A 165 7.90 -20.66 -9.17
C ASP A 165 8.57 -19.37 -9.66
N GLU A 166 7.83 -18.56 -10.41
CA GLU A 166 8.27 -17.27 -10.94
C GLU A 166 7.18 -16.21 -10.73
N ALA A 167 7.60 -15.02 -10.28
CA ALA A 167 6.72 -13.90 -9.98
C ALA A 167 7.41 -12.60 -10.42
N PHE A 168 7.13 -12.14 -11.64
CA PHE A 168 7.70 -10.93 -12.26
C PHE A 168 6.58 -10.00 -12.73
N PHE A 169 6.64 -8.74 -12.29
CA PHE A 169 5.62 -7.72 -12.57
C PHE A 169 6.28 -6.42 -13.02
N GLU A 170 5.57 -5.67 -13.87
CA GLU A 170 6.01 -4.38 -14.37
C GLU A 170 6.27 -3.39 -13.21
N GLU A 171 7.40 -2.68 -13.22
CA GLU A 171 7.81 -1.77 -12.15
C GLU A 171 6.78 -0.66 -11.84
N HIS A 172 6.00 -0.23 -12.84
CA HIS A 172 4.95 0.78 -12.65
C HIS A 172 3.79 0.32 -11.76
N ARG A 173 3.70 -0.98 -11.43
CA ARG A 173 2.71 -1.56 -10.51
C ARG A 173 3.14 -1.48 -9.05
N PHE A 174 4.41 -1.16 -8.79
CA PHE A 174 4.97 -1.17 -7.45
C PHE A 174 4.79 0.20 -6.77
N PRO A 175 3.91 0.31 -5.75
CA PRO A 175 3.81 1.53 -4.94
C PRO A 175 5.14 1.86 -4.25
N MET A 176 5.84 0.82 -3.78
CA MET A 176 7.23 0.89 -3.33
C MET A 176 8.07 -0.05 -4.21
N PRO A 177 9.07 0.46 -4.96
CA PRO A 177 9.73 -0.32 -6.00
C PRO A 177 10.84 -1.22 -5.43
N PHE A 178 10.43 -2.30 -4.76
CA PHE A 178 11.33 -3.34 -4.26
C PHE A 178 10.72 -4.74 -4.36
N ALA A 179 11.60 -5.74 -4.43
CA ALA A 179 11.29 -7.12 -4.10
C ALA A 179 12.06 -7.49 -2.84
N SER A 180 11.38 -7.92 -1.79
CA SER A 180 12.01 -8.36 -0.54
C SER A 180 11.71 -9.83 -0.27
N PHE A 181 12.68 -10.52 0.30
CA PHE A 181 12.55 -11.90 0.70
C PHE A 181 13.10 -12.11 2.11
N GLU A 182 12.28 -12.72 2.95
CA GLU A 182 12.56 -13.18 4.30
C GLU A 182 12.67 -14.71 4.30
N TRP A 183 13.71 -15.23 4.96
CA TRP A 183 13.86 -16.66 5.18
C TRP A 183 14.47 -16.96 6.53
N MET A 184 14.26 -18.20 6.99
CA MET A 184 14.84 -18.69 8.23
C MET A 184 16.04 -19.59 7.94
N MET A 185 17.12 -19.42 8.72
CA MET A 185 18.24 -20.35 8.78
C MET A 185 18.64 -20.56 10.25
N GLU A 186 19.56 -21.49 10.50
CA GLU A 186 20.15 -21.63 11.82
C GLU A 186 20.73 -20.27 12.29
N GLY A 187 20.35 -19.83 13.47
CA GLY A 187 20.80 -18.56 14.05
C GLY A 187 19.83 -17.37 13.89
N GLY A 188 18.75 -17.46 13.12
CA GLY A 188 17.72 -16.42 13.10
C GLY A 188 16.91 -16.29 11.82
N VAL A 189 16.26 -15.14 11.68
CA VAL A 189 15.49 -14.75 10.49
C VAL A 189 16.28 -13.68 9.75
N TYR A 190 16.37 -13.84 8.44
CA TYR A 190 17.19 -13.02 7.56
C TYR A 190 16.33 -12.41 6.47
N GLY A 191 16.71 -11.21 6.03
CA GLY A 191 16.02 -10.51 4.96
C GLY A 191 17.01 -9.97 3.93
N ALA A 192 16.55 -9.89 2.69
CA ALA A 192 17.24 -9.23 1.59
C ALA A 192 16.24 -8.54 0.67
N ALA A 193 16.66 -7.46 0.01
CA ALA A 193 15.86 -6.78 -0.99
C ALA A 193 16.66 -6.32 -2.19
N LEU A 194 15.98 -6.34 -3.33
CA LEU A 194 16.36 -5.65 -4.55
C LEU A 194 15.40 -4.46 -4.72
N HIS A 195 15.88 -3.26 -4.43
CA HIS A 195 15.17 -2.03 -4.76
C HIS A 195 15.57 -1.58 -6.16
N THR A 196 14.69 -0.85 -6.83
CA THR A 196 14.96 -0.35 -8.18
C THR A 196 14.67 1.14 -8.25
N LEU A 197 15.34 1.84 -9.16
CA LEU A 197 14.86 3.11 -9.69
C LEU A 197 14.00 2.80 -10.93
N PRO A 198 12.66 2.87 -10.83
CA PRO A 198 11.79 2.47 -11.91
C PRO A 198 12.01 3.25 -13.19
N CYS A 199 11.92 2.57 -14.33
CA CYS A 199 11.91 3.25 -15.63
C CYS A 199 11.30 2.37 -16.73
N PRO A 200 10.80 2.98 -17.82
CA PRO A 200 10.53 2.25 -19.06
C PRO A 200 11.79 1.56 -19.60
N ALA A 201 11.62 0.41 -20.26
CA ALA A 201 12.74 -0.27 -20.92
C ALA A 201 13.02 0.42 -22.27
N PRO A 202 14.24 0.92 -22.54
CA PRO A 202 14.56 1.56 -23.81
C PRO A 202 14.64 0.54 -24.95
N PHE A 203 14.36 1.00 -26.17
CA PHE A 203 14.34 0.14 -27.36
C PHE A 203 13.39 -1.06 -27.25
N SER A 204 12.33 -0.91 -26.45
CA SER A 204 11.30 -1.89 -26.26
C SER A 204 10.56 -2.21 -27.55
N ASN A 205 10.14 -3.46 -27.70
CA ASN A 205 9.25 -3.86 -28.78
C ASN A 205 7.81 -3.36 -28.53
N ARG A 206 7.38 -3.28 -27.27
CA ARG A 206 6.08 -2.71 -26.89
C ARG A 206 6.21 -1.22 -26.52
N ARG A 207 5.19 -0.42 -26.85
CA ARG A 207 5.19 1.04 -26.67
C ARG A 207 5.31 1.52 -25.22
N ASP A 208 4.75 0.76 -24.28
CA ASP A 208 4.74 1.09 -22.85
C ASP A 208 5.32 -0.07 -22.02
N GLN A 209 6.45 -0.59 -22.49
CA GLN A 209 7.18 -1.65 -21.80
C GLN A 209 8.02 -1.07 -20.67
N TRP A 210 7.88 -1.65 -19.48
CA TRP A 210 8.70 -1.32 -18.33
C TRP A 210 9.65 -2.46 -18.02
N TRP A 211 10.71 -2.16 -17.27
CA TRP A 211 11.38 -3.24 -16.56
C TRP A 211 10.37 -3.95 -15.66
N SER A 212 10.54 -5.25 -15.49
CA SER A 212 9.82 -6.04 -14.52
C SER A 212 10.73 -6.34 -13.33
N LEU A 213 10.15 -6.34 -12.14
CA LEU A 213 10.80 -6.67 -10.88
C LEU A 213 10.11 -7.90 -10.29
N GLY A 214 10.90 -8.78 -9.70
CA GLY A 214 10.37 -10.02 -9.20
C GLY A 214 11.42 -10.99 -8.71
N LEU A 215 11.03 -12.26 -8.71
CA LEU A 215 11.82 -13.35 -8.18
C LEU A 215 11.43 -14.70 -8.77
N SER A 216 12.40 -15.62 -8.72
CA SER A 216 12.25 -17.01 -9.10
C SER A 216 12.84 -17.95 -8.04
N ALA A 217 12.17 -19.07 -7.80
CA ALA A 217 12.70 -20.12 -6.93
C ALA A 217 13.45 -21.16 -7.75
N TYR A 218 14.63 -21.56 -7.29
CA TYR A 218 15.44 -22.61 -7.92
C TYR A 218 15.93 -23.63 -6.88
N GLY A 219 16.61 -24.69 -7.34
CA GLY A 219 17.14 -25.73 -6.46
C GLY A 219 18.16 -25.18 -5.47
N GLY A 220 17.72 -24.90 -4.24
CA GLY A 220 18.57 -24.47 -3.12
C GLY A 220 18.60 -22.95 -2.86
N GLY A 221 17.75 -22.15 -3.52
CA GLY A 221 17.71 -20.71 -3.25
C GLY A 221 16.58 -19.96 -3.97
N THR A 222 16.58 -18.65 -3.79
CA THR A 222 15.67 -17.71 -4.45
C THR A 222 16.51 -16.67 -5.19
N GLU A 223 16.14 -16.34 -6.41
CA GLU A 223 16.76 -15.27 -7.18
C GLU A 223 15.83 -14.06 -7.20
N LEU A 224 16.33 -12.91 -6.80
CA LEU A 224 15.69 -11.61 -6.99
C LEU A 224 16.23 -11.00 -8.28
N ALA A 225 15.34 -10.57 -9.17
CA ALA A 225 15.76 -10.08 -10.47
C ALA A 225 14.92 -8.94 -11.03
N LEU A 226 15.59 -8.14 -11.87
CA LEU A 226 14.98 -7.24 -12.83
C LEU A 226 15.15 -7.82 -14.23
N LEU A 227 14.09 -7.79 -15.04
CA LEU A 227 14.13 -8.13 -16.46
C LEU A 227 13.64 -6.94 -17.29
N SER A 228 14.13 -6.76 -18.50
CA SER A 228 13.79 -5.58 -19.32
C SER A 228 12.40 -5.63 -19.98
N GLY A 229 11.39 -6.24 -19.35
CA GLY A 229 10.05 -6.42 -19.93
C GLY A 229 9.25 -7.66 -19.48
N PRO A 230 9.83 -8.87 -19.54
CA PRO A 230 9.07 -10.11 -19.34
C PRO A 230 8.37 -10.18 -17.98
N CYS A 231 7.10 -10.61 -17.97
CA CYS A 231 6.31 -10.80 -16.75
C CYS A 231 5.86 -12.26 -16.62
N ALA A 232 5.77 -12.74 -15.38
CA ALA A 232 5.35 -14.10 -15.09
C ALA A 232 4.58 -14.15 -13.76
N SER A 233 3.56 -15.00 -13.70
CA SER A 233 2.80 -15.23 -12.48
C SER A 233 2.07 -16.56 -12.55
N ASN A 234 1.92 -17.24 -11.41
CA ASN A 234 1.13 -18.45 -11.25
C ASN A 234 1.49 -19.56 -12.26
N GLY A 235 2.79 -19.76 -12.50
CA GLY A 235 3.30 -20.77 -13.43
C GLY A 235 3.06 -20.45 -14.91
N ARG A 236 2.72 -19.20 -15.24
CA ARG A 236 2.52 -18.73 -16.61
C ARG A 236 3.52 -17.62 -16.93
N HIS A 237 4.14 -17.73 -18.10
CA HIS A 237 4.96 -16.68 -18.71
C HIS A 237 4.12 -15.74 -19.56
N SER A 238 4.64 -14.52 -19.79
CA SER A 238 3.97 -13.48 -20.59
C SER A 238 2.54 -13.22 -20.13
N VAL A 239 2.38 -12.92 -18.83
CA VAL A 239 1.07 -12.54 -18.27
C VAL A 239 1.17 -11.37 -17.29
N ILE A 240 0.10 -10.57 -17.22
CA ILE A 240 -0.03 -9.44 -16.29
C ILE A 240 -1.38 -9.42 -15.59
N LYS A 241 -1.44 -8.80 -14.42
CA LYS A 241 -2.67 -8.59 -13.64
C LYS A 241 -3.43 -7.36 -14.15
N ALA A 242 -4.10 -7.50 -15.30
CA ALA A 242 -4.84 -6.41 -15.95
C ALA A 242 -6.37 -6.43 -15.71
N VAL A 243 -6.93 -7.51 -15.17
CA VAL A 243 -8.37 -7.60 -14.88
C VAL A 243 -8.62 -8.25 -13.53
N GLN A 244 -9.76 -7.95 -12.90
CA GLN A 244 -10.11 -8.54 -11.62
C GLN A 244 -10.13 -10.09 -11.60
N PRO A 245 -10.73 -10.80 -12.58
CA PRO A 245 -10.90 -12.25 -12.50
C PRO A 245 -9.61 -13.07 -12.68
N GLY A 246 -8.54 -12.49 -13.21
CA GLY A 246 -7.33 -13.25 -13.50
C GLY A 246 -6.24 -12.45 -14.21
N PHE A 247 -5.47 -13.15 -15.05
CA PHE A 247 -4.34 -12.60 -15.78
C PHE A 247 -4.60 -12.55 -17.28
N VAL A 248 -4.08 -11.51 -17.93
CA VAL A 248 -4.15 -11.31 -19.38
C VAL A 248 -2.77 -11.57 -19.98
N GLU A 249 -2.73 -12.04 -21.22
CA GLU A 249 -1.49 -12.25 -21.97
C GLU A 249 -0.73 -10.94 -22.17
N TYR A 250 0.59 -11.03 -22.08
CA TYR A 250 1.55 -9.94 -22.26
C TYR A 250 2.78 -10.45 -23.03
N PRO A 251 2.61 -10.88 -24.28
CA PRO A 251 3.70 -11.42 -25.08
C PRO A 251 4.62 -10.32 -25.60
N ASP A 252 5.74 -10.76 -26.19
CA ASP A 252 6.65 -9.95 -26.99
C ASP A 252 7.30 -8.76 -26.24
N ALA A 253 7.50 -8.92 -24.93
CA ALA A 253 8.14 -7.94 -24.05
C ALA A 253 9.68 -7.99 -24.11
N TRP A 254 10.23 -8.10 -25.32
CA TRP A 254 11.68 -8.10 -25.60
C TRP A 254 12.14 -6.75 -26.18
N LEU A 255 13.45 -6.59 -26.37
CA LEU A 255 14.09 -5.38 -26.88
C LEU A 255 14.65 -5.54 -28.31
N LYS A 256 14.67 -4.44 -29.06
CA LYS A 256 15.31 -4.27 -30.38
C LYS A 256 16.51 -3.35 -30.25
N VAL A 257 17.66 -3.88 -29.85
CA VAL A 257 18.81 -3.03 -29.47
C VAL A 257 19.65 -2.65 -30.70
N PRO A 258 19.70 -1.37 -31.14
CA PRO A 258 20.49 -0.98 -32.30
C PRO A 258 22.00 -0.94 -32.00
N PRO A 259 22.87 -1.04 -33.02
CA PRO A 259 24.31 -0.78 -32.89
C PRO A 259 24.61 0.55 -32.19
N GLY A 260 25.55 0.55 -31.24
CA GLY A 260 25.93 1.72 -30.46
C GLY A 260 24.95 2.09 -29.35
N ALA A 261 23.90 1.29 -29.13
CA ALA A 261 22.97 1.52 -28.04
C ALA A 261 23.66 1.44 -26.67
N VAL A 262 23.22 2.32 -25.78
CA VAL A 262 23.60 2.36 -24.37
C VAL A 262 22.33 2.26 -23.55
N ILE A 263 22.30 1.28 -22.64
CA ILE A 263 21.18 1.03 -21.75
C ILE A 263 21.71 1.01 -20.32
N GLU A 264 21.07 1.76 -19.42
CA GLU A 264 21.47 1.80 -18.01
C GLU A 264 20.27 1.47 -17.11
N LYS A 265 20.54 0.71 -16.05
CA LYS A 265 19.56 0.41 -14.98
C LYS A 265 20.19 0.68 -13.63
N THR A 266 19.53 1.50 -12.83
CA THR A 266 19.91 1.76 -11.44
C THR A 266 19.05 0.94 -10.49
N PHE A 267 19.69 0.30 -9.52
CA PHE A 267 19.07 -0.53 -8.50
C PHE A 267 19.87 -0.47 -7.19
N TYR A 268 19.32 -1.01 -6.11
CA TYR A 268 19.95 -1.03 -4.80
C TYR A 268 19.81 -2.41 -4.19
N LEU A 269 20.88 -2.87 -3.54
CA LEU A 269 20.96 -4.16 -2.88
C LEU A 269 21.02 -3.95 -1.38
N ASP A 270 20.22 -4.72 -0.66
CA ASP A 270 20.11 -4.61 0.78
C ASP A 270 19.96 -5.99 1.44
N THR A 271 20.52 -6.12 2.64
CA THR A 271 20.54 -7.36 3.44
C THR A 271 20.56 -7.02 4.92
N TRP A 272 19.73 -7.71 5.72
CA TRP A 272 19.62 -7.48 7.16
C TRP A 272 19.24 -8.77 7.90
N THR A 273 19.28 -8.69 9.24
CA THR A 273 18.65 -9.65 10.15
C THR A 273 17.35 -9.06 10.69
N THR A 274 16.34 -9.90 10.90
CA THR A 274 15.04 -9.47 11.44
C THR A 274 14.76 -10.16 12.78
N PRO A 275 14.12 -9.47 13.75
CA PRO A 275 13.92 -10.01 15.09
C PRO A 275 12.94 -11.19 15.14
N ARG A 276 12.04 -11.30 14.15
CA ARG A 276 11.00 -12.35 14.10
C ARG A 276 10.50 -12.58 12.68
N GLU A 277 9.89 -13.75 12.45
CA GLU A 277 9.13 -14.08 11.24
C GLU A 277 8.03 -13.01 10.99
N GLY A 278 7.85 -12.66 9.73
CA GLY A 278 6.87 -11.69 9.27
C GLY A 278 7.31 -10.22 9.37
N ALA A 279 8.45 -9.92 10.01
CA ALA A 279 8.92 -8.54 10.19
C ALA A 279 9.96 -8.08 9.16
N GLY A 280 10.49 -8.99 8.33
CA GLY A 280 11.59 -8.72 7.39
C GLY A 280 11.28 -7.60 6.39
N PHE A 281 10.07 -7.58 5.84
CA PHE A 281 9.66 -6.57 4.86
C PHE A 281 9.64 -5.14 5.42
N GLN A 282 9.49 -4.97 6.74
CA GLN A 282 9.47 -3.65 7.38
C GLN A 282 10.77 -2.89 7.09
N HIS A 283 11.91 -3.58 7.04
CA HIS A 283 13.19 -2.94 6.67
C HIS A 283 13.16 -2.38 5.24
N ALA A 284 12.65 -3.16 4.28
CA ALA A 284 12.54 -2.73 2.89
C ALA A 284 11.55 -1.55 2.71
N VAL A 285 10.47 -1.50 3.50
CA VAL A 285 9.56 -0.35 3.54
C VAL A 285 10.29 0.91 4.01
N GLN A 286 11.09 0.80 5.09
CA GLN A 286 11.85 1.93 5.61
C GLN A 286 12.94 2.40 4.64
N ALA A 287 13.67 1.47 4.00
CA ALA A 287 14.64 1.80 2.96
C ALA A 287 13.97 2.47 1.74
N ALA A 288 12.77 2.03 1.35
CA ALA A 288 12.02 2.67 0.26
C ALA A 288 11.62 4.11 0.61
N LEU A 289 11.23 4.41 1.85
CA LEU A 289 10.96 5.78 2.28
C LEU A 289 12.22 6.68 2.24
N ASP A 290 13.41 6.11 2.49
CA ASP A 290 14.67 6.85 2.40
C ASP A 290 15.12 7.07 0.95
N LEU A 291 14.89 6.09 0.07
CA LEU A 291 15.21 6.20 -1.36
C LEU A 291 14.24 7.14 -2.11
N TYR A 292 13.00 7.23 -1.64
CA TYR A 292 11.94 8.07 -2.19
C TYR A 292 11.40 9.01 -1.13
N PRO A 293 12.23 9.98 -0.67
CA PRO A 293 11.84 10.85 0.43
C PRO A 293 10.56 11.62 0.08
N PRO A 294 9.54 11.59 0.95
CA PRO A 294 8.29 12.29 0.70
C PRO A 294 8.54 13.79 0.70
N LEU A 295 8.41 14.43 -0.47
CA LEU A 295 8.47 15.88 -0.60
C LEU A 295 7.12 16.46 -0.98
N VAL A 296 6.57 17.27 -0.07
CA VAL A 296 5.42 18.13 -0.31
C VAL A 296 5.89 19.30 -1.17
N THR A 297 5.32 19.44 -2.36
CA THR A 297 5.73 20.47 -3.33
C THR A 297 4.65 21.55 -3.47
N PRO A 298 5.00 22.80 -3.83
CA PRO A 298 4.04 23.90 -3.93
C PRO A 298 3.00 23.77 -5.05
N ASP A 299 3.22 22.89 -6.03
CA ASP A 299 2.32 22.62 -7.16
C ASP A 299 1.09 21.78 -6.78
N LEU A 300 1.02 21.27 -5.56
CA LEU A 300 -0.11 20.49 -5.07
C LEU A 300 -1.23 21.39 -4.52
N PRO A 301 -2.51 21.00 -4.63
CA PRO A 301 -3.58 21.75 -3.98
C PRO A 301 -3.33 21.83 -2.47
N SER A 302 -3.64 22.99 -1.89
CA SER A 302 -3.59 23.19 -0.45
C SER A 302 -4.72 22.43 0.25
N PHE A 303 -4.53 22.12 1.54
CA PHE A 303 -5.59 21.55 2.36
C PHE A 303 -6.85 22.41 2.35
N ARG A 304 -6.70 23.75 2.44
CA ARG A 304 -7.83 24.68 2.39
C ARG A 304 -8.62 24.55 1.09
N GLU A 305 -7.96 24.56 -0.06
CA GLU A 305 -8.62 24.40 -1.37
C GLU A 305 -9.36 23.07 -1.48
N ILE A 306 -8.74 21.98 -1.00
CA ILE A 306 -9.36 20.66 -0.97
C ILE A 306 -10.61 20.69 -0.08
N ILE A 307 -10.50 21.14 1.17
CA ILE A 307 -11.60 21.17 2.11
C ILE A 307 -12.75 22.02 1.57
N GLU A 308 -12.49 23.21 1.06
CA GLU A 308 -13.51 24.09 0.49
C GLU A 308 -14.23 23.45 -0.70
N GLY A 309 -13.49 22.80 -1.61
CA GLY A 309 -14.10 22.07 -2.72
C GLY A 309 -14.94 20.89 -2.25
N LYS A 310 -14.43 20.07 -1.32
CA LYS A 310 -15.17 18.93 -0.78
C LYS A 310 -16.40 19.36 0.01
N LEU A 311 -16.37 20.50 0.72
CA LEU A 311 -17.54 21.09 1.36
C LEU A 311 -18.61 21.51 0.33
N ARG A 312 -18.21 22.22 -0.74
CA ARG A 312 -19.13 22.57 -1.84
C ARG A 312 -19.80 21.33 -2.42
N TYR A 313 -19.02 20.28 -2.69
CA TYR A 313 -19.58 19.04 -3.22
C TYR A 313 -20.50 18.33 -2.22
N ALA A 314 -20.15 18.33 -0.93
CA ALA A 314 -20.97 17.73 0.12
C ALA A 314 -22.36 18.38 0.24
N GLU A 315 -22.49 19.68 -0.04
CA GLU A 315 -23.80 20.34 -0.07
C GLU A 315 -24.73 19.73 -1.12
N THR A 316 -24.21 19.33 -2.29
CA THR A 316 -25.01 18.68 -3.34
C THR A 316 -25.55 17.31 -2.90
N ARG A 317 -24.96 16.72 -1.85
CA ARG A 317 -25.33 15.41 -1.32
C ARG A 317 -26.26 15.47 -0.11
N TRP A 318 -26.53 16.66 0.42
CA TRP A 318 -27.44 16.82 1.55
C TRP A 318 -28.88 16.44 1.18
N LEU A 319 -29.41 15.40 1.82
CA LEU A 319 -30.80 14.98 1.78
C LEU A 319 -31.53 15.56 2.99
N ASP A 320 -32.67 16.20 2.74
CA ASP A 320 -33.59 16.67 3.76
C ASP A 320 -35.03 16.34 3.32
N ARG A 321 -35.62 15.34 3.98
CA ARG A 321 -37.04 14.96 3.86
C ARG A 321 -37.72 15.04 5.23
N GLY A 322 -37.43 16.10 6.01
CA GLY A 322 -37.96 16.28 7.36
C GLY A 322 -37.22 15.42 8.38
N GLU A 323 -37.85 14.34 8.84
CA GLU A 323 -37.27 13.39 9.82
C GLU A 323 -36.10 12.57 9.27
N VAL A 324 -36.02 12.44 7.94
CA VAL A 324 -34.91 11.78 7.24
C VAL A 324 -33.94 12.85 6.75
N ALA A 325 -32.75 12.88 7.33
CA ALA A 325 -31.68 13.79 6.95
C ALA A 325 -30.33 13.07 6.92
N GLY A 326 -29.46 13.43 5.96
CA GLY A 326 -28.13 12.87 5.85
C GLY A 326 -27.49 13.09 4.49
N PHE A 327 -26.33 12.49 4.24
CA PHE A 327 -25.60 12.65 2.98
C PHE A 327 -25.77 11.44 2.05
N ARG A 328 -26.24 11.68 0.82
CA ARG A 328 -26.49 10.63 -0.18
C ARG A 328 -25.19 10.02 -0.68
N LYS A 329 -25.12 8.68 -0.71
CA LYS A 329 -24.01 7.93 -1.31
C LYS A 329 -23.86 8.25 -2.81
N TYR A 330 -24.96 8.22 -3.55
CA TYR A 330 -24.98 8.41 -5.00
C TYR A 330 -25.53 9.78 -5.39
N PRO A 331 -25.13 10.34 -6.55
CA PRO A 331 -25.67 11.62 -7.02
C PRO A 331 -27.12 11.51 -7.50
N ASP A 332 -27.52 10.33 -7.99
CA ASP A 332 -28.79 10.07 -8.68
C ASP A 332 -29.80 9.28 -7.84
N LYS A 333 -29.44 8.87 -6.62
CA LYS A 333 -30.27 8.02 -5.76
C LYS A 333 -30.25 8.51 -4.32
N ASP A 334 -31.45 8.62 -3.75
CA ASP A 334 -31.63 8.86 -2.34
C ASP A 334 -31.33 7.55 -1.61
N THR A 335 -30.09 7.41 -1.15
CA THR A 335 -29.61 6.25 -0.38
C THR A 335 -28.55 6.73 0.60
N LEU A 336 -28.80 6.51 1.89
CA LEU A 336 -27.87 6.85 2.97
C LEU A 336 -27.16 5.56 3.39
N VAL A 337 -25.84 5.57 3.43
CA VAL A 337 -25.04 4.37 3.74
C VAL A 337 -24.00 4.74 4.78
N MET A 338 -23.95 3.99 5.87
CA MET A 338 -22.93 4.12 6.91
C MET A 338 -21.74 3.21 6.68
N GLY A 339 -20.56 3.63 7.12
CA GLY A 339 -19.31 2.88 7.00
C GLY A 339 -18.84 2.71 5.54
N TRP A 340 -17.76 1.95 5.36
CA TRP A 340 -17.05 1.65 4.10
C TRP A 340 -17.17 2.75 3.03
N CYS A 341 -17.60 2.41 1.82
CA CYS A 341 -17.82 3.35 0.71
C CYS A 341 -19.14 4.16 0.83
N GLY A 342 -19.74 4.27 2.01
CA GLY A 342 -20.97 5.01 2.30
C GLY A 342 -20.73 6.33 3.02
N GLN A 343 -20.19 6.25 4.24
CA GLN A 343 -19.73 7.39 5.07
C GLN A 343 -20.77 8.49 5.35
N ALA A 344 -22.07 8.19 5.37
CA ALA A 344 -23.11 9.18 5.66
C ALA A 344 -22.98 9.80 7.06
N GLU A 345 -22.44 9.06 8.02
CA GLU A 345 -22.21 9.43 9.40
C GLU A 345 -20.95 10.29 9.60
N ALA A 346 -19.96 10.20 8.71
CA ALA A 346 -18.63 10.79 8.90
C ALA A 346 -18.68 12.32 9.08
N LEU A 347 -19.60 12.98 8.38
CA LEU A 347 -19.79 14.43 8.49
C LEU A 347 -20.45 14.89 9.79
N GLY A 348 -21.08 13.99 10.54
CA GLY A 348 -21.55 14.25 11.89
C GLY A 348 -20.40 14.58 12.85
N TYR A 349 -19.24 13.95 12.65
CA TYR A 349 -18.01 14.28 13.38
C TYR A 349 -17.23 15.44 12.72
N ALA A 350 -17.05 15.40 11.40
CA ALA A 350 -16.13 16.29 10.71
C ALA A 350 -16.62 17.75 10.63
N LEU A 351 -17.91 17.99 10.35
CA LEU A 351 -18.41 19.35 10.12
C LEU A 351 -18.28 20.25 11.36
N PRO A 352 -18.65 19.81 12.58
CA PRO A 352 -18.51 20.66 13.76
C PRO A 352 -17.05 21.01 14.08
N LEU A 353 -16.08 20.13 13.78
CA LEU A 353 -14.65 20.43 13.93
C LEU A 353 -14.18 21.46 12.90
N LEU A 354 -14.47 21.22 11.62
CA LEU A 354 -14.07 22.12 10.54
C LEU A 354 -14.69 23.53 10.71
N ALA A 355 -15.92 23.61 11.22
CA ALA A 355 -16.62 24.87 11.50
C ALA A 355 -15.90 25.75 12.55
N LYS A 356 -14.99 25.19 13.37
CA LYS A 356 -14.16 25.97 14.31
C LYS A 356 -13.09 26.80 13.57
N HIS A 357 -12.74 26.41 12.34
CA HIS A 357 -11.65 27.01 11.56
C HIS A 357 -12.11 27.62 10.23
N MET A 358 -13.34 27.32 9.79
CA MET A 358 -13.87 27.69 8.49
C MET A 358 -15.32 28.16 8.62
N ASN A 359 -15.78 29.01 7.69
CA ASN A 359 -17.16 29.50 7.70
C ASN A 359 -18.13 28.43 7.17
N ILE A 360 -18.63 27.57 8.07
CA ILE A 360 -19.57 26.49 7.76
C ILE A 360 -20.83 26.66 8.63
N PRO A 361 -21.70 27.64 8.34
CA PRO A 361 -22.80 28.02 9.24
C PRO A 361 -23.84 26.90 9.46
N TYR A 362 -23.96 25.98 8.50
CA TYR A 362 -24.85 24.82 8.58
C TYR A 362 -24.23 23.62 9.31
N GLY A 363 -22.94 23.66 9.66
CA GLY A 363 -22.15 22.50 10.05
C GLY A 363 -22.71 21.76 11.27
N GLY A 364 -23.01 22.50 12.33
CA GLY A 364 -23.59 21.94 13.56
C GLY A 364 -25.00 21.37 13.36
N GLU A 365 -25.88 22.11 12.67
CA GLU A 365 -27.26 21.68 12.41
C GLU A 365 -27.31 20.39 11.57
N ARG A 366 -26.57 20.35 10.45
CA ARG A 366 -26.56 19.18 9.57
C ARG A 366 -25.92 17.97 10.25
N ALA A 367 -24.86 18.18 11.02
CA ALA A 367 -24.25 17.12 11.83
C ALA A 367 -25.26 16.53 12.82
N GLN A 368 -25.98 17.40 13.56
CA GLN A 368 -27.00 16.97 14.52
C GLN A 368 -28.09 16.13 13.84
N ARG A 369 -28.72 16.68 12.80
CA ARG A 369 -29.85 16.04 12.11
C ARG A 369 -29.45 14.74 11.43
N SER A 370 -28.26 14.68 10.83
CA SER A 370 -27.76 13.47 10.18
C SER A 370 -27.58 12.33 11.20
N LEU A 371 -26.88 12.58 12.32
CA LEU A 371 -26.65 11.53 13.32
C LEU A 371 -27.91 11.17 14.12
N ASP A 372 -28.82 12.13 14.34
CA ASP A 372 -30.12 11.86 14.95
C ASP A 372 -30.98 10.91 14.11
N PHE A 373 -30.88 11.01 12.78
CA PHE A 373 -31.54 10.08 11.90
C PHE A 373 -30.80 8.74 11.83
N LEU A 374 -29.49 8.75 11.60
CA LEU A 374 -28.70 7.53 11.43
C LEU A 374 -28.66 6.66 12.70
N SER A 375 -28.76 7.26 13.90
CA SER A 375 -28.89 6.52 15.17
C SER A 375 -30.20 5.72 15.31
N LYS A 376 -31.16 5.91 14.39
CA LYS A 376 -32.38 5.09 14.27
C LYS A 376 -32.15 3.80 13.46
N ALA A 377 -30.91 3.48 13.07
CA ALA A 377 -30.58 2.27 12.33
C ALA A 377 -31.18 1.02 12.97
N ALA A 378 -31.88 0.22 12.17
CA ALA A 378 -32.54 -0.98 12.66
C ALA A 378 -31.53 -2.06 13.03
N PHE A 379 -31.69 -2.63 14.23
CA PHE A 379 -30.88 -3.74 14.70
C PHE A 379 -31.46 -5.09 14.26
N PHE A 380 -30.59 -6.06 14.04
CA PHE A 380 -30.90 -7.45 13.71
C PHE A 380 -29.96 -8.39 14.52
N GLU A 381 -30.05 -9.70 14.30
CA GLU A 381 -29.26 -10.69 15.06
C GLU A 381 -27.73 -10.58 14.90
N GLY A 382 -27.25 -9.81 13.92
CA GLY A 382 -25.82 -9.59 13.66
C GLY A 382 -25.35 -8.13 13.87
N GLY A 383 -26.11 -7.31 14.59
CA GLY A 383 -25.78 -5.92 14.90
C GLY A 383 -26.82 -4.96 14.33
N PHE A 384 -26.41 -4.01 13.49
CA PHE A 384 -27.31 -3.04 12.87
C PHE A 384 -27.14 -2.91 11.36
N HIS A 385 -28.20 -2.46 10.71
CA HIS A 385 -28.24 -2.22 9.28
C HIS A 385 -27.50 -0.94 8.88
N THR A 386 -26.76 -1.01 7.78
CA THR A 386 -25.84 0.06 7.33
C THR A 386 -26.41 0.90 6.19
N TRP A 387 -27.48 0.45 5.53
CA TRP A 387 -28.11 1.18 4.42
C TRP A 387 -29.52 1.57 4.79
N TYR A 388 -29.88 2.83 4.53
CA TYR A 388 -31.26 3.29 4.55
C TYR A 388 -31.70 3.69 3.14
N LEU A 389 -32.86 3.19 2.73
CA LEU A 389 -33.51 3.50 1.45
C LEU A 389 -34.74 4.39 1.70
N PRO A 390 -34.62 5.73 1.62
CA PRO A 390 -35.71 6.68 1.82
C PRO A 390 -37.00 6.35 1.07
N ASP A 391 -36.91 5.91 -0.18
CA ASP A 391 -38.10 5.63 -0.99
C ASP A 391 -38.87 4.37 -0.54
N LYS A 392 -38.23 3.50 0.24
CA LYS A 392 -38.84 2.29 0.81
C LYS A 392 -39.09 2.39 2.31
N ASP A 393 -38.64 3.48 2.94
CA ASP A 393 -38.58 3.65 4.38
C ASP A 393 -38.02 2.41 5.11
N ARG A 394 -36.87 1.91 4.64
CA ARG A 394 -36.33 0.61 5.08
C ARG A 394 -34.83 0.64 5.28
N TRP A 395 -34.40 0.00 6.37
CA TRP A 395 -33.01 -0.33 6.66
C TRP A 395 -32.66 -1.72 6.10
N GLU A 396 -31.49 -1.83 5.46
CA GLU A 396 -31.01 -3.06 4.81
C GLU A 396 -29.48 -3.18 4.89
N ARG A 397 -28.96 -4.36 4.52
CA ARG A 397 -27.52 -4.73 4.51
C ARG A 397 -26.84 -4.58 5.87
N ASN A 398 -25.67 -5.19 6.05
CA ASN A 398 -25.15 -5.43 7.39
C ASN A 398 -23.66 -5.77 7.43
N GLU A 399 -22.86 -5.19 6.55
CA GLU A 399 -21.44 -5.49 6.44
C GLU A 399 -20.70 -5.19 7.77
N PRO A 400 -20.06 -6.17 8.44
CA PRO A 400 -19.48 -5.98 9.77
C PRO A 400 -18.47 -4.83 9.85
N LEU A 401 -17.58 -4.70 8.87
CA LEU A 401 -16.62 -3.59 8.85
C LEU A 401 -17.29 -2.22 8.76
N SER A 402 -18.43 -2.14 8.05
CA SER A 402 -19.19 -0.88 7.94
C SER A 402 -19.83 -0.52 9.27
N GLN A 403 -20.29 -1.51 10.04
CA GLN A 403 -20.76 -1.30 11.40
C GLN A 403 -19.65 -0.76 12.31
N GLY A 404 -18.45 -1.36 12.27
CA GLY A 404 -17.30 -0.90 13.07
C GLY A 404 -16.87 0.54 12.73
N GLN A 405 -16.75 0.87 11.44
CA GLN A 405 -16.41 2.23 11.01
C GLN A 405 -17.47 3.26 11.42
N ALA A 406 -18.76 2.90 11.30
CA ALA A 406 -19.85 3.78 11.74
C ALA A 406 -19.80 4.01 13.25
N MET A 407 -19.60 2.95 14.04
CA MET A 407 -19.44 3.07 15.50
C MET A 407 -18.30 4.02 15.87
N LEU A 408 -17.17 3.99 15.15
CA LEU A 408 -16.04 4.88 15.43
C LEU A 408 -16.39 6.34 15.12
N CYS A 409 -17.08 6.59 14.00
CA CYS A 409 -17.57 7.94 13.69
C CYS A 409 -18.56 8.46 14.76
N PHE A 410 -19.46 7.61 15.25
CA PHE A 410 -20.34 7.96 16.37
C PHE A 410 -19.56 8.25 17.66
N ALA A 411 -18.55 7.44 18.00
CA ALA A 411 -17.72 7.67 19.18
C ALA A 411 -16.98 9.02 19.11
N ASN A 412 -16.42 9.34 17.94
CA ASN A 412 -15.78 10.63 17.68
C ASN A 412 -16.76 11.81 17.73
N ALA A 413 -17.95 11.65 17.14
CA ALA A 413 -18.99 12.68 17.16
C ALA A 413 -19.53 12.91 18.58
N ILE A 414 -19.70 11.88 19.41
CA ILE A 414 -20.13 12.02 20.80
C ILE A 414 -19.09 12.77 21.62
N ARG A 415 -17.80 12.44 21.48
CA ARG A 415 -16.71 13.15 22.17
C ARG A 415 -16.77 14.65 21.87
N ASN A 416 -16.74 15.02 20.59
CA ASN A 416 -16.75 16.43 20.18
C ASN A 416 -18.11 17.12 20.45
N GLY A 417 -19.23 16.39 20.30
CA GLY A 417 -20.58 16.88 20.54
C GLY A 417 -20.79 17.28 22.01
N ARG A 418 -20.31 16.46 22.95
CA ARG A 418 -20.32 16.77 24.39
C ARG A 418 -19.53 18.05 24.69
N GLU A 419 -18.35 18.21 24.10
CA GLU A 419 -17.51 19.40 24.28
C GLU A 419 -18.15 20.67 23.68
N SER A 420 -18.94 20.51 22.62
CA SER A 420 -19.52 21.63 21.85
C SER A 420 -20.99 21.90 22.18
N GLY A 421 -21.58 21.20 23.15
CA GLY A 421 -22.97 21.39 23.61
C GLY A 421 -24.05 20.87 22.66
N MET A 422 -23.73 19.92 21.77
CA MET A 422 -24.71 19.23 20.92
C MET A 422 -25.53 18.22 21.73
N ASP A 423 -26.74 17.86 21.27
CA ASP A 423 -27.54 16.82 21.91
C ASP A 423 -27.09 15.45 21.44
N THR A 424 -26.24 14.79 22.23
CA THR A 424 -25.66 13.47 21.91
C THR A 424 -26.53 12.30 22.39
N GLY A 425 -27.66 12.53 23.07
CA GLY A 425 -28.37 11.47 23.81
C GLY A 425 -28.81 10.28 22.95
N ARG A 426 -29.28 10.54 21.73
CA ARG A 426 -29.68 9.49 20.76
C ARG A 426 -28.47 8.72 20.25
N TRP A 427 -27.38 9.41 19.98
CA TRP A 427 -26.14 8.84 19.46
C TRP A 427 -25.50 7.92 20.50
N GLU A 428 -25.49 8.36 21.76
CA GLU A 428 -24.99 7.57 22.88
C GLU A 428 -25.83 6.31 23.09
N THR A 429 -27.16 6.41 23.01
CA THR A 429 -28.06 5.26 23.12
C THR A 429 -27.76 4.23 22.01
N PHE A 430 -27.62 4.70 20.78
CA PHE A 430 -27.25 3.86 19.64
C PHE A 430 -25.89 3.19 19.83
N LEU A 431 -24.85 3.97 20.15
CA LEU A 431 -23.48 3.47 20.28
C LEU A 431 -23.36 2.47 21.45
N ARG A 432 -23.98 2.75 22.61
CA ARG A 432 -23.99 1.80 23.75
C ARG A 432 -24.59 0.46 23.35
N ARG A 433 -25.70 0.45 22.60
CA ARG A 433 -26.33 -0.79 22.11
C ARG A 433 -25.43 -1.54 21.13
N ALA A 434 -24.81 -0.84 20.18
CA ALA A 434 -23.89 -1.44 19.22
C ALA A 434 -22.63 -2.02 19.90
N CYS A 435 -22.03 -1.26 20.81
CA CYS A 435 -20.86 -1.68 21.59
C CYS A 435 -21.18 -2.90 22.46
N ALA A 436 -22.29 -2.88 23.21
CA ALA A 436 -22.71 -4.04 24.00
C ALA A 436 -22.86 -5.30 23.14
N PHE A 437 -23.58 -5.20 22.01
CA PHE A 437 -23.77 -6.32 21.11
C PHE A 437 -22.45 -6.90 20.57
N HIS A 438 -21.56 -6.05 20.03
CA HIS A 438 -20.31 -6.55 19.45
C HIS A 438 -19.29 -6.98 20.51
N ALA A 439 -19.27 -6.35 21.69
CA ALA A 439 -18.44 -6.79 22.80
C ALA A 439 -18.87 -8.17 23.31
N ASP A 440 -20.17 -8.41 23.50
CA ASP A 440 -20.69 -9.72 23.92
C ASP A 440 -20.37 -10.81 22.89
N ARG A 441 -20.47 -10.48 21.60
CA ARG A 441 -20.12 -11.37 20.50
C ARG A 441 -18.62 -11.71 20.48
N ILE A 442 -17.76 -10.71 20.63
CA ILE A 442 -16.30 -10.90 20.67
C ILE A 442 -15.87 -11.64 21.94
N ALA A 443 -16.57 -11.44 23.06
CA ALA A 443 -16.27 -12.08 24.33
C ALA A 443 -16.46 -13.61 24.27
N GLN A 444 -17.33 -14.13 23.39
CA GLN A 444 -17.60 -15.57 23.28
C GLN A 444 -16.31 -16.38 23.03
N PRO A 445 -16.07 -17.50 23.76
CA PRO A 445 -14.84 -18.28 23.62
C PRO A 445 -14.57 -18.82 22.22
N ASP A 446 -15.63 -19.07 21.44
CA ASP A 446 -15.59 -19.59 20.08
C ASP A 446 -15.61 -18.48 19.00
N TRP A 447 -15.56 -17.20 19.39
CA TRP A 447 -15.45 -16.11 18.43
C TRP A 447 -14.19 -16.24 17.60
N SER A 448 -14.39 -16.49 16.30
CA SER A 448 -13.33 -16.63 15.30
C SER A 448 -13.73 -15.84 14.05
N PRO A 449 -13.18 -14.62 13.85
CA PRO A 449 -13.55 -13.78 12.72
C PRO A 449 -12.96 -14.35 11.42
N HIS A 450 -13.74 -14.32 10.33
CA HIS A 450 -13.32 -14.85 9.04
C HIS A 450 -12.08 -14.14 8.49
N SER A 451 -12.03 -12.82 8.58
CA SER A 451 -10.94 -11.99 8.06
C SER A 451 -10.60 -10.84 9.01
N THR A 452 -9.75 -9.91 8.57
CA THR A 452 -9.39 -8.71 9.32
C THR A 452 -10.50 -7.65 9.34
N ASP A 453 -11.56 -7.82 8.55
CA ASP A 453 -12.74 -6.94 8.49
C ASP A 453 -13.34 -6.57 9.86
N GLN A 454 -13.33 -7.48 10.83
CA GLN A 454 -13.87 -7.21 12.17
C GLN A 454 -12.88 -6.52 13.12
N ALA A 455 -11.63 -6.26 12.71
CA ALA A 455 -10.68 -5.44 13.48
C ALA A 455 -11.18 -3.99 13.62
N PHE A 456 -12.06 -3.52 12.73
CA PHE A 456 -12.73 -2.22 12.84
C PHE A 456 -13.62 -2.07 14.09
N PHE A 457 -13.88 -3.14 14.85
CA PHE A 457 -14.56 -3.02 16.14
C PHE A 457 -13.62 -2.64 17.30
N ILE A 458 -12.30 -2.80 17.17
CA ILE A 458 -11.36 -2.59 18.28
C ILE A 458 -11.36 -1.13 18.73
N ALA A 459 -11.12 -0.20 17.79
CA ALA A 459 -11.05 1.23 18.09
C ALA A 459 -12.36 1.81 18.68
N PRO A 460 -13.55 1.59 18.09
CA PRO A 460 -14.78 2.10 18.67
C PRO A 460 -15.10 1.47 20.03
N LEU A 461 -14.81 0.19 20.25
CA LEU A 461 -15.02 -0.44 21.56
C LEU A 461 -14.09 0.16 22.62
N SER A 462 -12.83 0.38 22.29
CA SER A 462 -11.86 1.00 23.19
C SER A 462 -12.25 2.44 23.55
N GLN A 463 -12.62 3.24 22.55
CA GLN A 463 -13.06 4.63 22.77
C GLN A 463 -14.39 4.69 23.52
N ALA A 464 -15.35 3.83 23.20
CA ALA A 464 -16.64 3.77 23.89
C ALA A 464 -16.47 3.33 25.35
N ALA A 465 -15.57 2.38 25.64
CA ALA A 465 -15.26 1.97 27.01
C ALA A 465 -14.87 3.17 27.88
N ALA A 466 -14.07 4.10 27.34
CA ALA A 466 -13.70 5.34 28.02
C ALA A 466 -14.87 6.35 28.11
N LEU A 467 -15.63 6.55 27.02
CA LEU A 467 -16.75 7.50 26.98
C LEU A 467 -17.88 7.17 27.96
N PHE A 468 -18.01 5.90 28.31
CA PHE A 468 -19.16 5.33 28.98
C PHE A 468 -18.81 4.55 30.25
N GLU A 469 -17.52 4.52 30.62
CA GLU A 469 -16.98 3.83 31.79
C GLU A 469 -17.35 2.34 31.82
N GLU A 470 -17.15 1.64 30.69
CA GLU A 470 -17.49 0.22 30.54
C GLU A 470 -16.26 -0.69 30.26
N PRO A 471 -15.62 -1.24 31.31
CA PRO A 471 -14.40 -2.05 31.18
C PRO A 471 -14.57 -3.32 30.35
N ALA A 472 -15.77 -3.91 30.30
CA ALA A 472 -16.03 -5.11 29.52
C ALA A 472 -15.77 -4.89 28.01
N TRP A 473 -16.02 -3.68 27.51
CA TRP A 473 -15.78 -3.34 26.10
C TRP A 473 -14.30 -3.19 25.79
N GLN A 474 -13.51 -2.64 26.73
CA GLN A 474 -12.06 -2.62 26.61
C GLN A 474 -11.47 -4.04 26.60
N THR A 475 -11.99 -4.94 27.46
CA THR A 475 -11.58 -6.36 27.46
C THR A 475 -11.88 -7.04 26.12
N ALA A 476 -13.05 -6.79 25.53
CA ALA A 476 -13.39 -7.31 24.20
C ALA A 476 -12.47 -6.74 23.10
N ALA A 477 -12.18 -5.43 23.14
CA ALA A 477 -11.24 -4.80 22.22
C ALA A 477 -9.83 -5.40 22.32
N ALA A 478 -9.33 -5.61 23.54
CA ALA A 478 -8.03 -6.24 23.79
C ALA A 478 -7.99 -7.68 23.27
N LYS A 479 -9.04 -8.49 23.54
CA LYS A 479 -9.17 -9.86 23.00
C LYS A 479 -9.12 -9.87 21.47
N ALA A 480 -9.85 -8.97 20.81
CA ALA A 480 -9.80 -8.85 19.37
C ALA A 480 -8.39 -8.46 18.88
N GLY A 481 -7.72 -7.54 19.58
CA GLY A 481 -6.33 -7.18 19.32
C GLY A 481 -5.38 -8.39 19.36
N GLU A 482 -5.44 -9.21 20.40
CA GLU A 482 -4.63 -10.43 20.51
C GLU A 482 -4.86 -11.39 19.34
N VAL A 483 -6.13 -11.64 19.00
CA VAL A 483 -6.49 -12.55 17.89
C VAL A 483 -5.89 -12.09 16.56
N TYR A 484 -5.94 -10.79 16.26
CA TYR A 484 -5.38 -10.28 15.02
C TYR A 484 -3.85 -10.18 15.03
N ALA A 485 -3.25 -9.94 16.20
CA ALA A 485 -1.81 -9.99 16.36
C ALA A 485 -1.28 -11.42 16.11
N GLU A 486 -1.91 -12.43 16.71
CA GLU A 486 -1.54 -13.84 16.55
C GLU A 486 -1.63 -14.30 15.09
N ARG A 487 -2.70 -13.91 14.38
CA ARG A 487 -2.92 -14.29 12.98
C ARG A 487 -1.93 -13.62 12.01
N SER A 488 -1.72 -12.31 12.16
CA SER A 488 -1.16 -11.50 11.06
C SER A 488 0.28 -11.06 11.25
N LEU A 489 0.83 -11.00 12.46
CA LEU A 489 2.19 -10.50 12.68
C LEU A 489 3.28 -11.41 12.08
N SER A 490 2.99 -12.71 11.93
CA SER A 490 3.88 -13.66 11.25
C SER A 490 3.77 -13.61 9.72
N MET A 491 2.79 -12.84 9.19
CA MET A 491 2.44 -12.81 7.77
C MET A 491 2.06 -14.18 7.16
N ARG A 492 1.83 -15.22 8.00
CA ARG A 492 1.24 -16.49 7.54
C ARG A 492 -0.22 -16.35 7.16
N GLU A 493 -0.92 -15.43 7.81
CA GLU A 493 -2.20 -14.89 7.37
C GLU A 493 -2.10 -13.35 7.34
N PRO A 494 -1.57 -12.76 6.25
CA PRO A 494 -1.47 -11.32 6.13
C PRO A 494 -2.85 -10.67 6.23
N TYR A 495 -2.89 -9.39 6.57
CA TYR A 495 -4.15 -8.66 6.73
C TYR A 495 -4.98 -8.66 5.43
N TRP A 496 -6.27 -8.98 5.54
CA TRP A 496 -7.14 -9.17 4.38
C TRP A 496 -8.63 -9.00 4.70
N GLY A 497 -9.44 -8.82 3.66
CA GLY A 497 -10.90 -8.76 3.75
C GLY A 497 -11.46 -7.38 4.12
N GLY A 498 -10.64 -6.34 4.15
CA GLY A 498 -11.10 -4.97 4.38
C GLY A 498 -11.74 -4.35 3.13
N THR A 499 -11.31 -4.79 1.96
CA THR A 499 -11.87 -4.37 0.66
C THR A 499 -13.00 -5.30 0.25
N LEU A 500 -14.27 -4.91 0.44
CA LEU A 500 -15.43 -5.81 0.30
C LEU A 500 -15.65 -6.40 -1.12
N ASP A 501 -15.09 -5.78 -2.16
CA ASP A 501 -15.14 -6.27 -3.53
C ASP A 501 -13.88 -7.04 -3.96
N ALA A 502 -12.96 -7.30 -3.02
CA ALA A 502 -11.79 -8.15 -3.19
C ALA A 502 -11.82 -9.33 -2.21
N SER A 503 -11.14 -10.41 -2.56
CA SER A 503 -11.02 -11.61 -1.72
C SER A 503 -9.56 -11.99 -1.58
N CYS A 504 -8.76 -11.06 -1.06
CA CYS A 504 -7.32 -11.18 -0.91
C CYS A 504 -6.79 -10.24 0.18
N GLU A 505 -5.49 -10.33 0.41
CA GLU A 505 -4.69 -9.37 1.17
C GLU A 505 -4.98 -7.95 0.69
N ASP A 506 -5.13 -7.00 1.60
CA ASP A 506 -5.46 -5.64 1.21
C ASP A 506 -5.07 -4.61 2.25
N LYS A 507 -4.96 -3.36 1.80
CA LYS A 507 -4.61 -2.20 2.64
C LYS A 507 -5.64 -1.92 3.73
N GLU A 508 -6.92 -2.23 3.48
CA GLU A 508 -8.04 -1.86 4.37
C GLU A 508 -8.11 -2.80 5.58
N GLY A 509 -7.76 -4.07 5.40
CA GLY A 509 -7.55 -5.02 6.49
C GLY A 509 -6.36 -4.60 7.35
N ALA A 510 -5.23 -4.25 6.73
CA ALA A 510 -4.07 -3.74 7.46
C ALA A 510 -4.40 -2.44 8.21
N PHE A 511 -5.18 -1.55 7.60
CA PHE A 511 -5.68 -0.33 8.22
C PHE A 511 -6.59 -0.61 9.42
N ALA A 512 -7.50 -1.58 9.32
CA ALA A 512 -8.37 -1.98 10.43
C ALA A 512 -7.55 -2.40 11.66
N ALA A 513 -6.50 -3.20 11.43
CA ALA A 513 -5.56 -3.61 12.46
C ALA A 513 -4.74 -2.43 13.01
N LEU A 514 -4.18 -1.58 12.14
CA LEU A 514 -3.46 -0.36 12.54
C LEU A 514 -4.33 0.52 13.46
N GLN A 515 -5.56 0.82 13.04
CA GLN A 515 -6.50 1.63 13.79
C GLN A 515 -6.82 1.00 15.15
N GLY A 516 -7.08 -0.31 15.18
CA GLY A 516 -7.35 -1.04 16.41
C GLY A 516 -6.17 -1.07 17.38
N PHE A 517 -4.99 -1.47 16.91
CA PHE A 517 -3.78 -1.56 17.73
C PHE A 517 -3.36 -0.21 18.27
N LEU A 518 -3.44 0.85 17.46
CA LEU A 518 -3.15 2.20 17.93
C LEU A 518 -4.14 2.66 19.01
N ALA A 519 -5.44 2.39 18.86
CA ALA A 519 -6.43 2.71 19.88
C ALA A 519 -6.19 1.93 21.20
N LEU A 520 -5.75 0.67 21.12
CA LEU A 520 -5.34 -0.10 22.29
C LEU A 520 -4.10 0.49 22.96
N TYR A 521 -3.08 0.88 22.20
CA TYR A 521 -1.91 1.57 22.73
C TYR A 521 -2.30 2.87 23.44
N GLU A 522 -3.13 3.72 22.82
CA GLU A 522 -3.50 5.01 23.39
C GLU A 522 -4.38 4.88 24.65
N SER A 523 -5.20 3.82 24.74
CA SER A 523 -6.03 3.57 25.93
C SER A 523 -5.29 2.90 27.09
N THR A 524 -4.21 2.14 26.81
CA THR A 524 -3.53 1.31 27.84
C THR A 524 -2.10 1.76 28.15
N GLY A 525 -1.43 2.40 27.19
CA GLY A 525 0.00 2.69 27.25
C GLY A 525 0.90 1.46 27.03
N GLU A 526 0.37 0.28 26.72
CA GLU A 526 1.16 -0.94 26.59
C GLU A 526 2.00 -0.96 25.30
N PRO A 527 3.35 -1.03 25.38
CA PRO A 527 4.22 -0.88 24.21
C PRO A 527 4.02 -1.91 23.08
N ARG A 528 3.56 -3.12 23.42
CA ARG A 528 3.28 -4.18 22.44
C ARG A 528 2.25 -3.75 21.39
N TYR A 529 1.23 -2.99 21.79
CA TYR A 529 0.22 -2.52 20.85
C TYR A 529 0.79 -1.50 19.86
N LEU A 530 1.76 -0.69 20.29
CA LEU A 530 2.47 0.22 19.39
C LEU A 530 3.38 -0.54 18.41
N GLU A 531 4.01 -1.64 18.85
CA GLU A 531 4.76 -2.54 17.96
C GLU A 531 3.84 -3.15 16.90
N TRP A 532 2.67 -3.65 17.30
CA TRP A 532 1.70 -4.25 16.38
C TRP A 532 1.13 -3.21 15.41
N ALA A 533 0.85 -1.99 15.89
CA ALA A 533 0.47 -0.87 15.06
C ALA A 533 1.59 -0.52 14.07
N GLY A 534 2.86 -0.56 14.49
CA GLY A 534 4.01 -0.37 13.61
C GLY A 534 4.08 -1.40 12.48
N HIS A 535 3.86 -2.67 12.79
CA HIS A 535 3.81 -3.74 11.79
C HIS A 535 2.66 -3.55 10.79
N ALA A 536 1.44 -3.30 11.28
CA ALA A 536 0.28 -3.03 10.43
C ALA A 536 0.47 -1.76 9.58
N LEU A 537 1.10 -0.72 10.13
CA LEU A 537 1.48 0.50 9.40
C LEU A 537 2.42 0.19 8.25
N ASP A 538 3.48 -0.60 8.46
CA ASP A 538 4.42 -0.91 7.38
C ASP A 538 3.74 -1.74 6.27
N VAL A 539 2.74 -2.59 6.60
CA VAL A 539 1.90 -3.22 5.57
C VAL A 539 1.07 -2.17 4.82
N VAL A 540 0.40 -1.24 5.51
CA VAL A 540 -0.33 -0.13 4.86
C VAL A 540 0.58 0.68 3.94
N LEU A 541 1.77 1.06 4.43
CA LEU A 541 2.73 1.85 3.67
C LEU A 541 3.21 1.13 2.42
N SER A 542 3.31 -0.21 2.44
CA SER A 542 3.62 -1.00 1.24
C SER A 542 2.55 -0.90 0.13
N TYR A 543 1.38 -0.32 0.39
CA TYR A 543 0.39 0.03 -0.63
C TYR A 543 0.44 1.51 -1.06
N VAL A 544 1.17 2.36 -0.32
CA VAL A 544 1.29 3.79 -0.62
C VAL A 544 2.37 4.01 -1.68
N VAL A 545 2.00 4.64 -2.79
CA VAL A 545 2.95 4.96 -3.85
C VAL A 545 3.91 6.04 -3.35
N VAL A 546 5.22 5.78 -3.34
CA VAL A 546 6.23 6.75 -2.84
C VAL A 546 6.88 7.59 -3.94
N TRP A 547 6.56 7.32 -5.20
CA TRP A 547 7.17 7.95 -6.37
C TRP A 547 6.13 8.35 -7.42
N ASP A 548 6.51 9.24 -8.33
CA ASP A 548 5.65 9.62 -9.44
C ASP A 548 5.89 8.69 -10.64
N ILE A 549 4.92 7.83 -10.91
CA ILE A 549 4.93 6.87 -12.00
C ILE A 549 4.77 7.63 -13.31
N ASP A 550 5.70 7.43 -14.25
CA ASP A 550 5.59 8.06 -15.57
C ASP A 550 4.35 7.53 -16.31
N LEU A 551 3.44 8.45 -16.61
CA LEU A 551 2.20 8.14 -17.34
C LEU A 551 2.38 8.34 -18.84
N PRO A 552 1.76 7.48 -19.67
CA PRO A 552 1.71 7.69 -21.11
C PRO A 552 0.90 8.96 -21.44
N ALA A 553 0.97 9.40 -22.69
CA ALA A 553 0.13 10.49 -23.17
C ALA A 553 -1.36 10.15 -22.96
N GLY A 554 -2.10 11.02 -22.26
CA GLY A 554 -3.46 10.73 -21.86
C GLY A 554 -4.00 11.75 -20.85
N ARG A 555 -5.22 11.51 -20.35
CA ARG A 555 -5.93 12.43 -19.45
C ARG A 555 -5.10 12.76 -18.21
N LEU A 556 -4.64 11.75 -17.47
CA LEU A 556 -3.87 11.98 -16.25
C LEU A 556 -2.58 12.77 -16.51
N ARG A 557 -1.87 12.49 -17.61
CA ARG A 557 -0.68 13.24 -18.02
C ARG A 557 -1.01 14.71 -18.31
N ASN A 558 -2.15 14.98 -18.97
CA ASN A 558 -2.61 16.34 -19.28
C ASN A 558 -3.02 17.13 -18.02
N HIS A 559 -3.35 16.45 -16.92
CA HIS A 559 -3.58 17.04 -15.61
C HIS A 559 -2.31 17.15 -14.75
N ALA A 560 -1.13 16.85 -15.31
CA ALA A 560 0.14 16.79 -14.57
C ALA A 560 0.08 15.89 -13.32
N PHE A 561 -0.73 14.84 -13.39
CA PHE A 561 -1.05 13.97 -12.25
C PHE A 561 0.19 13.36 -11.59
N LYS A 562 0.22 13.41 -10.26
CA LYS A 562 1.26 12.87 -9.39
C LYS A 562 0.72 11.65 -8.64
N THR A 563 1.34 10.49 -8.82
CA THR A 563 0.87 9.24 -8.19
C THR A 563 1.34 9.08 -6.76
N ARG A 564 2.41 9.76 -6.33
CA ARG A 564 2.92 9.60 -4.96
C ARG A 564 1.84 9.97 -3.92
N GLY A 565 1.74 9.24 -2.82
CA GLY A 565 0.70 9.40 -1.79
C GLY A 565 -0.64 8.71 -2.09
N TRP A 566 -0.89 8.28 -3.33
CA TRP A 566 -2.05 7.43 -3.63
C TRP A 566 -1.83 6.00 -3.13
N THR A 567 -2.91 5.25 -2.92
CA THR A 567 -2.84 3.86 -2.43
C THR A 567 -3.31 2.86 -3.47
N VAL A 568 -2.53 1.80 -3.72
CA VAL A 568 -2.97 0.65 -4.51
C VAL A 568 -4.03 -0.13 -3.72
N VAL A 569 -5.13 -0.52 -4.34
CA VAL A 569 -6.26 -1.13 -3.62
C VAL A 569 -5.90 -2.49 -3.00
N SER A 570 -5.45 -3.45 -3.83
CA SER A 570 -5.07 -4.80 -3.41
C SER A 570 -4.35 -5.58 -4.53
N PRO A 571 -3.75 -6.76 -4.25
CA PRO A 571 -3.27 -7.68 -5.28
C PRO A 571 -4.32 -8.08 -6.32
N GLN A 572 -5.61 -8.10 -5.96
CA GLN A 572 -6.71 -8.40 -6.87
C GLN A 572 -7.14 -7.17 -7.69
N ASN A 573 -7.08 -5.98 -7.09
CA ASN A 573 -7.50 -4.70 -7.67
C ASN A 573 -6.29 -3.77 -7.85
N GLN A 574 -5.51 -3.95 -8.92
CA GLN A 574 -4.23 -3.22 -9.12
C GLN A 574 -4.41 -1.83 -9.75
N HIS A 575 -5.32 -1.02 -9.21
CA HIS A 575 -5.40 0.42 -9.48
C HIS A 575 -5.16 1.21 -8.19
N ILE A 576 -4.94 2.52 -8.30
CA ILE A 576 -4.83 3.39 -7.14
C ILE A 576 -6.18 4.04 -6.81
N ASP A 577 -6.41 4.38 -5.54
CA ASP A 577 -7.61 5.04 -5.05
C ASP A 577 -7.29 6.16 -4.05
N VAL A 578 -8.32 6.90 -3.64
CA VAL A 578 -8.21 7.93 -2.59
C VAL A 578 -8.47 7.38 -1.18
N TYR A 579 -8.65 6.06 -1.00
CA TYR A 579 -9.02 5.51 0.31
C TYR A 579 -7.91 5.76 1.35
N GLY A 580 -6.66 5.78 0.92
CA GLY A 580 -5.51 6.17 1.73
C GLY A 580 -5.66 7.52 2.46
N VAL A 581 -6.48 8.44 1.95
CA VAL A 581 -6.77 9.73 2.62
C VAL A 581 -7.34 9.53 4.01
N LEU A 582 -8.22 8.54 4.21
CA LEU A 582 -8.79 8.24 5.53
C LEU A 582 -7.72 7.71 6.51
N ILE A 583 -6.66 7.09 5.98
CA ILE A 583 -5.59 6.47 6.76
C ILE A 583 -4.51 7.50 7.13
N ALA A 584 -4.33 8.53 6.31
CA ALA A 584 -3.26 9.52 6.43
C ALA A 584 -3.11 10.15 7.83
N PRO A 585 -4.18 10.52 8.57
CA PRO A 585 -4.04 11.02 9.94
C PRO A 585 -3.39 10.01 10.91
N LEU A 586 -3.66 8.70 10.75
CA LEU A 586 -3.00 7.68 11.58
C LEU A 586 -1.52 7.53 11.23
N VAL A 587 -1.15 7.68 9.95
CA VAL A 587 0.26 7.71 9.53
C VAL A 587 0.97 8.91 10.17
N TYR A 588 0.34 10.08 10.17
CA TYR A 588 0.86 11.27 10.84
C TYR A 588 1.00 11.07 12.35
N ARG A 589 -0.01 10.48 12.99
CA ARG A 589 0.01 10.14 14.42
C ARG A 589 1.15 9.18 14.75
N MET A 590 1.36 8.16 13.94
CA MET A 590 2.50 7.25 14.09
C MET A 590 3.84 7.98 13.90
N GLY A 591 3.92 8.96 13.00
CA GLY A 591 5.07 9.86 12.88
C GLY A 591 5.31 10.71 14.12
N GLN A 592 4.27 11.17 14.81
CA GLN A 592 4.40 11.85 16.11
C GLN A 592 4.90 10.90 17.20
N LEU A 593 4.33 9.69 17.30
CA LEU A 593 4.66 8.71 18.34
C LEU A 593 6.07 8.11 18.17
N ARG A 594 6.53 7.96 16.93
CA ARG A 594 7.85 7.42 16.58
C ARG A 594 8.93 8.49 16.38
N ASP A 595 8.55 9.76 16.46
CA ASP A 595 9.37 10.90 16.06
C ASP A 595 10.00 10.74 14.67
N ASP A 596 9.19 10.31 13.70
CA ASP A 596 9.62 10.08 12.32
C ASP A 596 9.05 11.18 11.40
N PRO A 597 9.87 12.14 10.93
CA PRO A 597 9.40 13.20 10.03
C PRO A 597 8.94 12.66 8.68
N ARG A 598 9.52 11.55 8.19
CA ARG A 598 9.15 10.95 6.89
C ARG A 598 7.69 10.50 6.91
N LEU A 599 7.23 9.94 8.05
CA LEU A 599 5.83 9.54 8.24
C LEU A 599 4.89 10.74 8.29
N LYS A 600 5.30 11.85 8.91
CA LYS A 600 4.52 13.09 8.91
C LYS A 600 4.39 13.64 7.50
N ASP A 601 5.49 13.68 6.75
CA ASP A 601 5.53 14.21 5.38
C ASP A 601 4.71 13.35 4.41
N ILE A 602 4.87 12.02 4.42
CA ILE A 602 4.09 11.14 3.54
C ILE A 602 2.59 11.22 3.85
N ALA A 603 2.20 11.37 5.12
CA ALA A 603 0.80 11.56 5.48
C ALA A 603 0.20 12.84 4.88
N LEU A 604 0.94 13.94 4.90
CA LEU A 604 0.50 15.20 4.26
C LEU A 604 0.42 15.05 2.74
N ILE A 605 1.35 14.31 2.12
CA ILE A 605 1.32 14.00 0.69
C ILE A 605 0.11 13.13 0.33
N MET A 606 -0.18 12.08 1.11
CA MET A 606 -1.35 11.22 0.90
C MET A 606 -2.63 12.04 0.82
N TYR A 607 -2.79 13.04 1.68
CA TYR A 607 -3.92 13.96 1.64
C TYR A 607 -3.88 14.86 0.39
N ARG A 608 -2.79 15.63 0.22
CA ARG A 608 -2.74 16.68 -0.81
C ARG A 608 -2.73 16.14 -2.23
N ASN A 609 -1.99 15.06 -2.50
CA ASN A 609 -1.96 14.45 -3.83
C ASN A 609 -3.25 13.75 -4.18
N CYS A 610 -3.93 13.12 -3.24
CA CYS A 610 -5.23 12.53 -3.55
C CYS A 610 -6.26 13.62 -3.89
N GLY A 611 -6.10 14.86 -3.41
CA GLY A 611 -6.96 16.01 -3.76
C GLY A 611 -6.78 16.55 -5.18
N GLN A 612 -5.87 15.99 -5.97
CA GLN A 612 -5.76 16.28 -7.40
C GLN A 612 -7.04 15.86 -8.15
N LEU A 613 -7.22 16.35 -9.38
CA LEU A 613 -8.34 16.00 -10.26
C LEU A 613 -9.74 16.42 -9.76
N MET A 614 -9.80 17.30 -8.74
CA MET A 614 -11.06 17.92 -8.36
C MET A 614 -11.57 18.86 -9.46
N ASP A 615 -12.86 18.75 -9.80
CA ASP A 615 -13.52 19.71 -10.67
C ASP A 615 -13.87 21.02 -9.94
N ALA A 616 -14.47 21.98 -10.66
CA ALA A 616 -14.85 23.27 -10.07
C ALA A 616 -15.89 23.15 -8.95
N GLN A 617 -16.73 22.11 -8.99
CA GLN A 617 -17.73 21.78 -7.99
C GLN A 617 -17.12 21.07 -6.77
N GLY A 618 -15.84 20.69 -6.86
CA GLY A 618 -15.12 19.92 -5.86
C GLY A 618 -15.39 18.41 -5.91
N SER A 619 -16.09 17.95 -6.94
CA SER A 619 -16.25 16.53 -7.23
C SER A 619 -14.94 15.92 -7.71
N GLN A 620 -14.84 14.60 -7.61
CA GLN A 620 -13.69 13.85 -8.10
C GLN A 620 -14.12 12.42 -8.40
N GLY A 621 -13.65 11.90 -9.53
CA GLY A 621 -13.81 10.49 -9.90
C GLY A 621 -12.84 9.57 -9.15
N GLU A 622 -12.81 8.32 -9.57
CA GLU A 622 -12.06 7.24 -8.90
C GLU A 622 -11.23 6.43 -9.91
N GLN A 623 -10.50 5.44 -9.40
CA GLN A 623 -9.66 4.51 -10.15
C GLN A 623 -8.69 5.17 -11.14
N PRO A 624 -7.79 6.08 -10.73
CA PRO A 624 -6.70 6.48 -11.62
C PRO A 624 -5.88 5.25 -12.06
N GLN A 625 -5.79 5.10 -13.38
CA GLN A 625 -5.20 3.94 -14.04
C GLN A 625 -3.69 4.17 -14.21
N HIS A 626 -2.95 4.04 -13.10
CA HIS A 626 -1.48 3.99 -13.14
C HIS A 626 -0.95 2.71 -13.82
N THR A 627 -1.82 1.70 -13.95
CA THR A 627 -1.59 0.44 -14.66
C THR A 627 -2.67 0.26 -15.74
N ASN A 628 -2.57 -0.85 -16.47
CA ASN A 628 -3.55 -1.32 -17.45
C ASN A 628 -4.73 -2.08 -16.79
N TYR A 629 -5.00 -1.86 -15.51
CA TYR A 629 -6.02 -2.59 -14.77
C TYR A 629 -7.45 -2.09 -15.07
N ALA A 630 -8.36 -3.03 -15.27
CA ALA A 630 -9.80 -2.79 -15.20
C ALA A 630 -10.47 -3.69 -14.16
N GLN A 631 -11.38 -3.12 -13.40
CA GLN A 631 -12.19 -3.87 -12.43
C GLN A 631 -13.17 -4.82 -13.13
N ARG A 632 -13.54 -4.57 -14.39
CA ARG A 632 -14.43 -5.43 -15.20
C ARG A 632 -13.62 -6.42 -16.04
N GLY A 633 -14.22 -7.59 -16.31
CA GLY A 633 -13.55 -8.69 -17.02
C GLY A 633 -13.47 -8.55 -18.54
N GLU A 634 -14.38 -7.79 -19.16
CA GLU A 634 -14.36 -7.52 -20.61
C GLU A 634 -13.76 -6.13 -20.85
N VAL A 635 -12.57 -6.11 -21.44
CA VAL A 635 -11.88 -4.90 -21.89
C VAL A 635 -11.42 -5.17 -23.32
N ASP A 636 -11.86 -4.34 -24.26
CA ASP A 636 -11.51 -4.49 -25.68
C ASP A 636 -10.01 -4.25 -25.93
N ASP A 637 -9.42 -3.30 -25.21
CA ASP A 637 -8.00 -2.96 -25.28
C ASP A 637 -7.47 -2.53 -23.91
N ILE A 638 -6.71 -3.40 -23.24
CA ILE A 638 -6.07 -3.10 -21.96
C ILE A 638 -4.93 -2.10 -22.10
N ASP A 639 -4.29 -1.99 -23.27
CA ASP A 639 -3.20 -1.04 -23.52
C ASP A 639 -3.72 0.42 -23.53
N ALA A 640 -5.03 0.61 -23.75
CA ALA A 640 -5.69 1.92 -23.73
C ALA A 640 -6.06 2.44 -22.32
N LEU A 641 -5.96 1.63 -21.28
CA LEU A 641 -6.40 2.00 -19.93
C LEU A 641 -5.40 2.91 -19.20
N ARG A 642 -4.10 2.62 -19.31
CA ARG A 642 -3.07 3.32 -18.52
C ARG A 642 -3.06 4.81 -18.88
N GLY A 643 -3.16 5.68 -17.87
CA GLY A 643 -3.28 7.13 -18.02
C GLY A 643 -4.71 7.68 -18.03
N GLY A 644 -5.73 6.83 -17.86
CA GLY A 644 -7.13 7.20 -17.66
C GLY A 644 -7.59 7.20 -16.19
N TYR A 645 -8.87 7.48 -15.96
CA TYR A 645 -9.57 7.32 -14.66
C TYR A 645 -11.09 7.32 -14.88
N VAL A 646 -11.85 6.86 -13.88
CA VAL A 646 -13.33 6.83 -13.91
C VAL A 646 -13.89 8.12 -13.33
N GLU A 647 -14.04 9.14 -14.17
CA GLU A 647 -14.43 10.49 -13.78
C GLU A 647 -15.82 10.60 -13.14
N ASP A 648 -16.81 9.90 -13.69
CA ASP A 648 -18.21 10.03 -13.27
C ASP A 648 -18.53 9.26 -11.98
N TRP A 649 -17.60 8.41 -11.50
CA TRP A 649 -17.77 7.64 -10.27
C TRP A 649 -17.48 8.52 -9.04
N THR A 650 -18.46 9.35 -8.71
CA THR A 650 -18.35 10.41 -7.69
C THR A 650 -19.07 10.03 -6.40
N VAL A 651 -18.97 8.77 -5.98
CA VAL A 651 -19.62 8.28 -4.74
C VAL A 651 -19.11 9.03 -3.50
N PHE A 652 -20.01 9.25 -2.55
CA PHE A 652 -19.80 10.25 -1.50
C PHE A 652 -18.62 10.00 -0.55
N TRP A 653 -18.22 8.75 -0.35
CA TRP A 653 -17.09 8.41 0.51
C TRP A 653 -15.79 9.12 0.10
N ILE A 654 -15.59 9.35 -1.21
CA ILE A 654 -14.47 10.13 -1.74
C ILE A 654 -14.43 11.48 -1.05
N THR A 655 -15.57 12.17 -0.95
CA THR A 655 -15.67 13.48 -0.29
C THR A 655 -15.61 13.38 1.22
N ALA A 656 -16.31 12.42 1.81
CA ALA A 656 -16.36 12.24 3.25
C ALA A 656 -14.98 11.94 3.85
N HIS A 657 -14.15 11.14 3.18
CA HIS A 657 -12.80 10.82 3.66
C HIS A 657 -11.89 12.04 3.75
N PHE A 658 -11.91 12.96 2.77
CA PHE A 658 -11.13 14.20 2.88
C PHE A 658 -11.58 15.09 4.03
N LEU A 659 -12.90 15.22 4.24
CA LEU A 659 -13.43 16.06 5.31
C LEU A 659 -13.15 15.44 6.68
N ASN A 660 -13.31 14.12 6.81
CA ASN A 660 -12.99 13.38 8.02
C ASN A 660 -11.49 13.42 8.34
N ALA A 661 -10.63 13.18 7.35
CA ALA A 661 -9.18 13.22 7.53
C ALA A 661 -8.69 14.63 7.89
N ALA A 662 -9.23 15.68 7.25
CA ALA A 662 -8.89 17.07 7.61
C ALA A 662 -9.24 17.39 9.08
N ALA A 663 -10.42 16.95 9.53
CA ALA A 663 -10.83 17.13 10.93
C ALA A 663 -9.86 16.41 11.88
N GLN A 664 -9.42 15.19 11.56
CA GLN A 664 -8.43 14.45 12.35
C GLN A 664 -7.04 15.11 12.34
N PHE A 665 -6.57 15.59 11.19
CA PHE A 665 -5.30 16.33 11.11
C PHE A 665 -5.31 17.58 12.01
N LEU A 666 -6.43 18.30 12.07
CA LEU A 666 -6.60 19.44 12.96
C LEU A 666 -6.54 19.04 14.44
N GLU A 667 -7.19 17.95 14.82
CA GLU A 667 -7.11 17.43 16.19
C GLU A 667 -5.70 16.98 16.58
N LEU A 668 -4.93 16.46 15.61
CA LEU A 668 -3.53 16.09 15.79
C LEU A 668 -2.57 17.29 15.84
N GLY A 669 -3.07 18.51 15.64
CA GLY A 669 -2.26 19.74 15.58
C GLY A 669 -1.33 19.77 14.38
N ALA A 670 -1.70 19.14 13.27
CA ALA A 670 -0.92 19.22 12.04
C ALA A 670 -1.03 20.63 11.41
N PRO A 671 0.05 21.17 10.83
CA PRO A 671 0.07 22.51 10.25
C PRO A 671 -0.61 22.52 8.86
N VAL A 672 -1.93 22.26 8.83
CA VAL A 672 -2.66 22.01 7.58
C VAL A 672 -3.48 23.21 7.09
N LEU A 673 -3.80 24.19 7.95
CA LEU A 673 -4.54 25.41 7.57
C LEU A 673 -3.71 26.70 7.62
N GLU A 674 -2.42 26.56 7.95
CA GLU A 674 -1.45 27.67 8.06
C GLU A 674 -0.93 28.14 6.71
#